data_AF-A0AAD6VE53-F1
#
_entry.id   AF-A0AAD6VE53-F1
#
_cell.length_a   1.000
_cell.length_b   1.000
_cell.length_c   1.000
_cell.angle_alpha   90.00
_cell.angle_beta   90.00
_cell.angle_gamma   90.00
#
_symmetry.space_group_name_H-M   'P 1'
#
loop_
_entity.id
_entity.type
_entity.pdbx_description
1 polymer ?
#
loop_
_entity_poly.entity_id
_entity_poly.type
_entity_poly.pdbx_seq_one_letter_code
_entity_poly.pdbx_strand_id
1 'polypeptide(L)'
;MPHLPDETISEILSPALSVPDDAFSDNSLDPFATYSESSSAYLLVCKSWLRVATPLLYNVVVLRSKAQAKALAHAVSKNNVLGLFMKKLRVEGGYGQPMYTILKCAPNVSDLYLSFDIFAPDSTDGLCRGLHLINPIRLILRDKHFLKNKMVLNLVHSVTETIPKWDRLSVLHWPYDFTTPRFNMIAWALVQANRLHTIFIESIHTAKVVYEALKECPLRQIHIQESVSDRELAIYKFQDQRLTALVQYTKKSEKVPCGRVAPDDQISQKVSVIPSLNPHFTPMRATSKAVQDAIWSRVLYFAMTVPERVQDPTFKVTHRGLHLLLVSKTFHRLGLPHYYAHIKLDSSLAASNLAFVLSRRPSLAPNIKVISASGGDYSSDSEYDSDTDPLATVNGSNHADRGSDGKPCADPILAVLSQTNRLRELTSQFAEENARDCIVVNLGEIEISWPAFVAMAKCSGSVLRECSSLVGAKRDASPTVFNDLVELRKLYWRCDTTFSCNQTDTLVDALPNLEDLHVLGRECKSFLTVLSMMRLTSLRRVSFFRDFDGGNFLQVHGSRLSELEITINTVRTLRTGVLEYCPNLISLTLCDQRNFTINGQPPDTNTIFPREPAALLTEVRFLLRHYLGGKDVLSKWEQFFMTFSQQSHLVPNLRSIQSTHFVWPTSEHEISKSGWVRVAESLLAQNICMMDETGKKWRARLGRRTR
;
A
#
# COMPACT_ATOMS: atom_id res chain seq x y z
N MET A 1 -45.10 8.56 37.75
CA MET A 1 -45.00 9.00 36.34
C MET A 1 -46.05 8.26 35.55
N PRO A 2 -46.75 8.91 34.60
CA PRO A 2 -47.66 8.21 33.68
C PRO A 2 -46.89 7.12 32.92
N HIS A 3 -47.52 5.96 32.74
CA HIS A 3 -46.93 4.82 32.03
C HIS A 3 -46.86 5.17 30.54
N LEU A 4 -45.65 5.37 30.01
CA LEU A 4 -45.45 5.53 28.56
C LEU A 4 -45.78 4.20 27.86
N PRO A 5 -46.43 4.21 26.68
CA PRO A 5 -46.56 3.03 25.84
C PRO A 5 -45.19 2.46 25.45
N ASP A 6 -45.11 1.14 25.25
CA ASP A 6 -43.86 0.46 24.94
C ASP A 6 -43.28 0.91 23.59
N GLU A 7 -44.14 1.27 22.64
CA GLU A 7 -43.79 1.79 21.33
C GLU A 7 -43.03 3.12 21.46
N THR A 8 -43.51 4.02 22.33
CA THR A 8 -42.86 5.31 22.60
C THR A 8 -41.51 5.10 23.30
N ILE A 9 -41.43 4.18 24.26
CA ILE A 9 -40.15 3.84 24.92
C ILE A 9 -39.17 3.26 23.90
N SER A 10 -39.65 2.42 22.98
CA SER A 10 -38.84 1.82 21.92
C SER A 10 -38.28 2.88 20.97
N GLU A 11 -39.12 3.83 20.54
CA GLU A 11 -38.71 4.94 19.67
C GLU A 11 -37.68 5.85 20.34
N ILE A 12 -37.84 6.14 21.63
CA ILE A 12 -36.87 6.92 22.44
C ILE A 12 -35.52 6.19 22.53
N LEU A 13 -35.54 4.87 22.74
CA LEU A 13 -34.33 4.09 23.00
C LEU A 13 -33.60 3.64 21.73
N SER A 14 -34.31 3.50 20.62
CA SER A 14 -33.76 2.96 19.38
C SER A 14 -32.51 3.71 18.90
N PRO A 15 -32.45 5.06 18.86
CA PRO A 15 -31.25 5.77 18.43
C PRO A 15 -30.01 5.51 19.30
N ALA A 16 -30.20 5.24 20.60
CA ALA A 16 -29.09 5.02 21.55
C ALA A 16 -28.64 3.56 21.63
N LEU A 17 -29.52 2.61 21.27
CA LEU A 17 -29.26 1.17 21.36
C LEU A 17 -29.06 0.49 20.00
N SER A 18 -29.51 1.13 18.92
CA SER A 18 -29.38 0.61 17.56
C SER A 18 -28.02 0.97 16.97
N VAL A 19 -27.47 0.04 16.21
CA VAL A 19 -26.25 0.24 15.42
C VAL A 19 -26.68 0.41 13.97
N PRO A 20 -26.38 1.57 13.33
CA PRO A 20 -26.62 1.77 11.90
C PRO A 20 -26.00 0.67 11.04
N ASP A 21 -26.65 0.31 9.94
CA ASP A 21 -26.23 -0.83 9.12
C ASP A 21 -24.89 -0.60 8.41
N ASP A 22 -24.67 0.63 7.98
CA ASP A 22 -23.40 1.13 7.44
C ASP A 22 -22.28 1.00 8.49
N ALA A 23 -22.51 1.43 9.73
CA ALA A 23 -21.54 1.27 10.81
C ALA A 23 -21.28 -0.22 11.15
N PHE A 24 -22.31 -1.08 11.09
CA PHE A 24 -22.16 -2.52 11.32
C PHE A 24 -21.33 -3.19 10.21
N SER A 25 -21.48 -2.77 8.96
CA SER A 25 -20.82 -3.36 7.78
C SER A 25 -19.52 -2.67 7.38
N ASP A 26 -19.16 -1.54 8.01
CA ASP A 26 -17.93 -0.81 7.72
C ASP A 26 -16.68 -1.65 8.04
N ASN A 27 -15.82 -1.78 7.02
CA ASN A 27 -14.54 -2.47 7.02
C ASN A 27 -13.34 -1.50 7.05
N SER A 28 -13.55 -0.21 6.80
CA SER A 28 -12.51 0.81 6.59
C SER A 28 -11.96 1.38 7.90
N LEU A 29 -12.81 1.54 8.91
CA LEU A 29 -12.50 2.07 10.23
C LEU A 29 -13.06 1.14 11.33
N ASP A 30 -12.59 1.26 12.57
CA ASP A 30 -13.24 0.62 13.73
C ASP A 30 -14.21 1.64 14.33
N PRO A 31 -15.47 1.74 13.82
CA PRO A 31 -16.42 2.75 14.27
C PRO A 31 -16.75 2.58 15.76
N PHE A 32 -16.49 1.41 16.32
CA PHE A 32 -16.76 1.09 17.71
C PHE A 32 -15.54 1.35 18.61
N ALA A 33 -14.36 1.72 18.09
CA ALA A 33 -13.15 1.98 18.90
C ALA A 33 -13.30 3.19 19.83
N THR A 34 -14.24 4.08 19.54
CA THR A 34 -14.52 5.24 20.39
C THR A 34 -15.32 4.82 21.61
N TYR A 35 -14.85 5.21 22.80
CA TYR A 35 -15.55 4.96 24.05
C TYR A 35 -16.81 5.84 24.10
N SER A 36 -17.98 5.24 23.93
CA SER A 36 -19.26 5.82 24.33
C SER A 36 -19.69 5.25 25.69
N GLU A 37 -20.68 5.90 26.31
CA GLU A 37 -21.29 5.40 27.54
C GLU A 37 -21.83 3.98 27.36
N SER A 38 -21.84 3.18 28.44
CA SER A 38 -22.35 1.81 28.37
C SER A 38 -23.84 1.81 28.08
N SER A 39 -24.24 1.23 26.94
CA SER A 39 -25.65 1.05 26.54
C SER A 39 -26.47 0.24 27.54
N SER A 40 -25.82 -0.52 28.43
CA SER A 40 -26.49 -1.23 29.53
C SER A 40 -27.09 -0.30 30.59
N ALA A 41 -26.64 0.95 30.69
CA ALA A 41 -27.17 1.91 31.66
C ALA A 41 -28.66 2.18 31.47
N TYR A 42 -29.14 2.16 30.22
CA TYR A 42 -30.56 2.33 29.88
C TYR A 42 -31.45 1.21 30.45
N LEU A 43 -30.89 0.01 30.70
CA LEU A 43 -31.64 -1.11 31.28
C LEU A 43 -31.98 -0.90 32.76
N LEU A 44 -31.28 0.01 33.44
CA LEU A 44 -31.39 0.21 34.89
C LEU A 44 -32.40 1.30 35.28
N VAL A 45 -33.04 1.96 34.31
CA VAL A 45 -33.97 3.06 34.55
C VAL A 45 -35.26 2.58 35.23
N CYS A 46 -35.99 1.64 34.61
CA CYS A 46 -37.19 1.03 35.19
C CYS A 46 -37.53 -0.31 34.52
N LYS A 47 -38.52 -1.05 35.05
CA LYS A 47 -38.93 -2.36 34.50
C LYS A 47 -39.45 -2.29 33.06
N SER A 48 -40.17 -1.22 32.70
CA SER A 48 -40.67 -1.04 31.33
C SER A 48 -39.51 -0.79 30.35
N TRP A 49 -38.54 0.04 30.75
CA TRP A 49 -37.32 0.27 29.96
C TRP A 49 -36.52 -1.02 29.82
N LEU A 50 -36.28 -1.76 30.90
CA LEU A 50 -35.62 -3.07 30.83
C LEU A 50 -36.29 -4.00 29.82
N ARG A 51 -37.62 -4.13 29.87
CA ARG A 51 -38.41 -5.00 28.99
C ARG A 51 -38.31 -4.57 27.51
N VAL A 52 -38.41 -3.28 27.22
CA VAL A 52 -38.40 -2.73 25.83
C VAL A 52 -36.97 -2.64 25.27
N ALA A 53 -36.00 -2.25 26.10
CA ALA A 53 -34.61 -2.08 25.71
C ALA A 53 -33.88 -3.41 25.48
N THR A 54 -34.26 -4.48 26.19
CA THR A 54 -33.53 -5.77 26.10
C THR A 54 -33.51 -6.32 24.67
N PRO A 55 -34.65 -6.45 23.95
CA PRO A 55 -34.62 -6.86 22.55
C PRO A 55 -33.78 -5.94 21.65
N LEU A 56 -33.82 -4.63 21.87
CA LEU A 56 -33.06 -3.64 21.09
C LEU A 56 -31.55 -3.80 21.31
N LEU A 57 -31.12 -3.90 22.57
CA LEU A 57 -29.71 -4.07 22.96
C LEU A 57 -29.10 -5.36 22.39
N TYR A 58 -29.86 -6.46 22.40
CA TYR A 58 -29.40 -7.75 21.88
C TYR A 58 -29.59 -7.88 20.37
N ASN A 59 -30.26 -6.94 19.69
CA ASN A 59 -30.52 -7.02 18.25
C ASN A 59 -29.22 -7.05 17.43
N VAL A 60 -28.28 -6.16 17.77
CA VAL A 60 -26.95 -6.05 17.15
C VAL A 60 -25.88 -6.27 18.20
N VAL A 61 -25.10 -7.34 18.06
CA VAL A 61 -24.05 -7.70 18.99
C VAL A 61 -22.68 -7.58 18.31
N VAL A 62 -21.78 -6.81 18.92
CA VAL A 62 -20.41 -6.61 18.46
C VAL A 62 -19.44 -7.16 19.51
N LEU A 63 -18.64 -8.16 19.12
CA LEU A 63 -17.68 -8.84 20.00
C LEU A 63 -16.24 -8.52 19.57
N ARG A 64 -15.53 -7.79 20.43
CA ARG A 64 -14.15 -7.32 20.20
C ARG A 64 -13.16 -7.82 21.26
N SER A 65 -13.64 -8.61 22.21
CA SER A 65 -12.80 -9.17 23.26
C SER A 65 -13.31 -10.52 23.79
N LYS A 66 -12.39 -11.32 24.33
CA LYS A 66 -12.70 -12.57 25.03
C LYS A 66 -13.63 -12.34 26.23
N ALA A 67 -13.51 -11.20 26.92
CA ALA A 67 -14.34 -10.87 28.07
C ALA A 67 -15.81 -10.66 27.66
N GLN A 68 -16.05 -9.88 26.59
CA GLN A 68 -17.40 -9.69 26.04
C GLN A 68 -18.02 -11.01 25.60
N ALA A 69 -17.28 -11.84 24.85
CA ALA A 69 -17.77 -13.14 24.40
C ALA A 69 -18.12 -14.07 25.57
N LYS A 70 -17.28 -14.12 26.62
CA LYS A 70 -17.57 -14.91 27.83
C LYS A 70 -18.80 -14.41 28.58
N ALA A 71 -18.91 -13.10 28.78
CA ALA A 71 -20.05 -12.48 29.46
C ALA A 71 -21.36 -12.76 28.70
N LEU A 72 -21.35 -12.58 27.38
CA LEU A 72 -22.51 -12.86 26.54
C LEU A 72 -22.87 -14.35 26.56
N ALA A 73 -21.91 -15.25 26.37
CA ALA A 73 -22.12 -16.69 26.44
C ALA A 73 -22.75 -17.10 27.78
N HIS A 74 -22.28 -16.53 28.89
CA HIS A 74 -22.88 -16.75 30.20
C HIS A 74 -24.34 -16.28 30.25
N ALA A 75 -24.60 -15.04 29.83
CA ALA A 75 -25.95 -14.46 29.83
C ALA A 75 -26.94 -15.30 29.01
N VAL A 76 -26.60 -15.64 27.75
CA VAL A 76 -27.50 -16.43 26.88
C VAL A 76 -27.64 -17.89 27.32
N SER A 77 -26.64 -18.44 28.03
CA SER A 77 -26.76 -19.79 28.61
C SER A 77 -27.73 -19.85 29.79
N LYS A 78 -27.85 -18.75 30.54
CA LYS A 78 -28.79 -18.62 31.67
C LYS A 78 -30.20 -18.26 31.20
N ASN A 79 -30.29 -17.47 30.12
CA ASN A 79 -31.55 -17.10 29.52
C ASN A 79 -31.43 -17.16 27.98
N ASN A 80 -31.85 -18.29 27.42
CA ASN A 80 -31.77 -18.55 25.98
C ASN A 80 -32.64 -17.59 25.14
N VAL A 81 -33.68 -16.99 25.73
CA VAL A 81 -34.54 -16.01 25.04
C VAL A 81 -33.73 -14.80 24.57
N LEU A 82 -32.67 -14.42 25.30
CA LEU A 82 -31.79 -13.31 24.91
C LEU A 82 -31.11 -13.57 23.55
N GLY A 83 -30.70 -14.82 23.29
CA GLY A 83 -30.10 -15.19 22.02
C GLY A 83 -31.09 -15.15 20.85
N LEU A 84 -32.39 -15.32 21.11
CA LEU A 84 -33.43 -15.24 20.07
C LEU A 84 -33.63 -13.80 19.54
N PHE A 85 -33.26 -12.78 20.32
CA PHE A 85 -33.29 -11.38 19.90
C PHE A 85 -32.12 -10.99 18.99
N MET A 86 -31.05 -11.78 18.96
CA MET A 86 -29.88 -11.51 18.13
C MET A 86 -30.19 -11.71 16.64
N LYS A 87 -30.06 -10.62 15.88
CA LYS A 87 -30.24 -10.61 14.41
C LYS A 87 -28.91 -10.36 13.70
N LYS A 88 -28.09 -9.46 14.23
CA LYS A 88 -26.78 -9.13 13.67
C LYS A 88 -25.68 -9.48 14.67
N LEU A 89 -24.67 -10.21 14.21
CA LEU A 89 -23.53 -10.64 15.03
C LEU A 89 -22.22 -10.30 14.32
N ARG A 90 -21.42 -9.41 14.93
CA ARG A 90 -20.08 -9.02 14.48
C ARG A 90 -19.01 -9.58 15.40
N VAL A 91 -18.10 -10.37 14.83
CA VAL A 91 -17.04 -11.07 15.56
C VAL A 91 -15.67 -10.64 15.03
N GLU A 92 -14.93 -9.91 15.85
CA GLU A 92 -13.60 -9.38 15.53
C GLU A 92 -12.47 -10.14 16.24
N GLY A 93 -12.48 -11.48 16.14
CA GLY A 93 -11.45 -12.31 16.75
C GLY A 93 -11.86 -13.76 17.00
N GLY A 94 -10.93 -14.55 17.54
CA GLY A 94 -11.16 -15.95 17.90
C GLY A 94 -11.38 -16.15 19.40
N TYR A 95 -12.64 -16.18 19.84
CA TYR A 95 -12.98 -16.24 21.27
C TYR A 95 -13.23 -17.65 21.82
N GLY A 96 -12.91 -18.71 21.07
CA GLY A 96 -12.98 -20.10 21.51
C GLY A 96 -14.39 -20.55 21.89
N GLN A 97 -14.49 -21.43 22.90
CA GLN A 97 -15.73 -22.09 23.32
C GLN A 97 -16.94 -21.16 23.57
N PRO A 98 -16.79 -19.94 24.16
CA PRO A 98 -17.89 -18.97 24.24
C PRO A 98 -18.65 -18.75 22.93
N MET A 99 -17.98 -18.74 21.77
CA MET A 99 -18.64 -18.54 20.48
C MET A 99 -19.58 -19.69 20.12
N TYR A 100 -19.24 -20.92 20.47
CA TYR A 100 -20.13 -22.07 20.25
C TYR A 100 -21.43 -21.91 21.04
N THR A 101 -21.33 -21.51 22.30
CA THR A 101 -22.50 -21.25 23.17
C THR A 101 -23.37 -20.14 22.59
N ILE A 102 -22.76 -19.03 22.15
CA ILE A 102 -23.49 -17.90 21.56
C ILE A 102 -24.24 -18.35 20.29
N LEU A 103 -23.55 -18.99 19.34
CA LEU A 103 -24.15 -19.42 18.07
C LEU A 103 -25.25 -20.48 18.28
N LYS A 104 -25.10 -21.36 19.28
CA LYS A 104 -26.15 -22.32 19.65
C LYS A 104 -27.41 -21.64 20.20
N CYS A 105 -27.27 -20.54 20.93
CA CYS A 105 -28.38 -19.80 21.51
C CYS A 105 -28.98 -18.75 20.55
N ALA A 106 -28.30 -18.44 19.45
CA ALA A 106 -28.68 -17.37 18.52
C ALA A 106 -29.00 -17.89 17.10
N PRO A 107 -30.00 -18.80 16.94
CA PRO A 107 -30.37 -19.35 15.63
C PRO A 107 -30.94 -18.31 14.66
N ASN A 108 -31.34 -17.14 15.18
CA ASN A 108 -32.00 -16.07 14.44
C ASN A 108 -31.03 -15.06 13.79
N VAL A 109 -29.72 -15.29 13.86
CA VAL A 109 -28.71 -14.43 13.23
C VAL A 109 -28.91 -14.44 11.71
N SER A 110 -29.34 -13.30 11.17
CA SER A 110 -29.49 -13.05 9.74
C SER A 110 -28.23 -12.43 9.12
N ASP A 111 -27.45 -11.69 9.91
CA ASP A 111 -26.30 -10.93 9.45
C ASP A 111 -25.08 -11.32 10.26
N LEU A 112 -24.14 -11.99 9.61
CA LEU A 112 -22.93 -12.46 10.24
C LEU A 112 -21.73 -11.70 9.69
N TYR A 113 -21.01 -11.01 10.56
CA TYR A 113 -19.72 -10.40 10.27
C TYR A 113 -18.61 -11.21 10.92
N LEU A 114 -17.63 -11.64 10.12
CA LEU A 114 -16.44 -12.38 10.56
C LEU A 114 -15.17 -11.66 10.13
N SER A 115 -14.31 -11.35 11.11
CA SER A 115 -12.92 -10.97 10.84
C SER A 115 -12.02 -12.21 10.85
N PHE A 116 -11.15 -12.29 9.84
CA PHE A 116 -10.03 -13.23 9.76
C PHE A 116 -8.72 -12.66 10.32
N ASP A 117 -8.76 -11.46 10.93
CA ASP A 117 -7.64 -10.85 11.66
C ASP A 117 -7.47 -11.51 13.05
N ILE A 118 -7.33 -12.84 13.07
CA ILE A 118 -7.27 -13.66 14.28
C ILE A 118 -5.82 -13.95 14.61
N PHE A 119 -5.36 -13.49 15.76
CA PHE A 119 -3.96 -13.65 16.18
C PHE A 119 -3.69 -15.03 16.79
N ALA A 120 -2.42 -15.42 16.86
CA ALA A 120 -1.99 -16.72 17.40
C ALA A 120 -2.54 -17.12 18.80
N PRO A 121 -2.75 -16.22 19.79
CA PRO A 121 -3.29 -16.59 21.10
C PRO A 121 -4.82 -16.80 21.12
N ASP A 122 -5.50 -16.59 20.00
CA ASP A 122 -6.93 -16.77 19.86
C ASP A 122 -7.28 -18.19 19.39
N SER A 123 -8.52 -18.59 19.63
CA SER A 123 -9.03 -19.91 19.25
C SER A 123 -10.30 -19.76 18.43
N THR A 124 -10.35 -20.43 17.27
CA THR A 124 -11.50 -20.42 16.37
C THR A 124 -12.41 -21.63 16.58
N ASP A 125 -12.06 -22.57 17.45
CA ASP A 125 -12.77 -23.85 17.62
C ASP A 125 -14.27 -23.67 17.88
N GLY A 126 -14.66 -22.69 18.70
CA GLY A 126 -16.07 -22.43 18.97
C GLY A 126 -16.84 -21.84 17.78
N LEU A 127 -16.18 -21.03 16.95
CA LEU A 127 -16.74 -20.57 15.68
C LEU A 127 -16.89 -21.77 14.73
N CYS A 128 -15.82 -22.55 14.52
CA CYS A 128 -15.84 -23.69 13.60
C CYS A 128 -16.94 -24.71 13.96
N ARG A 129 -17.17 -24.93 15.25
CA ARG A 129 -18.24 -25.80 15.75
C ARG A 129 -19.63 -25.17 15.72
N GLY A 130 -19.74 -23.85 15.74
CA GLY A 130 -21.01 -23.16 15.88
C GLY A 130 -21.63 -22.67 14.55
N LEU A 131 -20.82 -22.46 13.51
CA LEU A 131 -21.28 -21.84 12.25
C LEU A 131 -22.44 -22.60 11.58
N HIS A 132 -22.48 -23.91 11.69
CA HIS A 132 -23.57 -24.73 11.13
C HIS A 132 -24.89 -24.67 11.91
N LEU A 133 -24.90 -24.03 13.09
CA LEU A 133 -26.09 -23.86 13.92
C LEU A 133 -26.91 -22.61 13.56
N ILE A 134 -26.36 -21.77 12.69
CA ILE A 134 -27.01 -20.56 12.18
C ILE A 134 -27.16 -20.64 10.66
N ASN A 135 -28.00 -19.77 10.12
CA ASN A 135 -28.33 -19.75 8.69
C ASN A 135 -28.51 -18.30 8.22
N PRO A 136 -27.40 -17.55 8.07
CA PRO A 136 -27.43 -16.13 7.77
C PRO A 136 -27.93 -15.86 6.36
N ILE A 137 -28.55 -14.70 6.17
CA ILE A 137 -28.90 -14.13 4.86
C ILE A 137 -27.71 -13.39 4.27
N ARG A 138 -26.97 -12.66 5.14
CA ARG A 138 -25.84 -11.81 4.77
C ARG A 138 -24.58 -12.24 5.50
N LEU A 139 -23.52 -12.48 4.74
CA LEU A 139 -22.17 -12.72 5.25
C LEU A 139 -21.28 -11.52 4.95
N ILE A 140 -20.63 -10.96 5.97
CA ILE A 140 -19.63 -9.91 5.84
C ILE A 140 -18.30 -10.46 6.28
N LEU A 141 -17.31 -10.41 5.41
CA LEU A 141 -15.96 -10.87 5.72
C LEU A 141 -15.03 -9.65 5.82
N ARG A 142 -14.01 -9.78 6.68
CA ARG A 142 -12.88 -8.85 6.77
C ARG A 142 -11.59 -9.63 6.92
N ASP A 143 -10.55 -9.25 6.19
CA ASP A 143 -9.26 -9.94 6.19
C ASP A 143 -8.12 -8.97 5.87
N LYS A 144 -7.88 -8.01 6.77
CA LYS A 144 -6.99 -6.87 6.49
C LYS A 144 -5.52 -7.28 6.49
N HIS A 145 -5.11 -8.17 7.39
CA HIS A 145 -3.69 -8.49 7.61
C HIS A 145 -3.26 -9.79 6.93
N PHE A 146 -4.16 -10.47 6.24
CA PHE A 146 -3.90 -11.72 5.53
C PHE A 146 -3.17 -12.79 6.38
N LEU A 147 -3.55 -12.94 7.64
CA LEU A 147 -2.82 -13.79 8.59
C LEU A 147 -2.88 -15.27 8.16
N LYS A 148 -1.69 -15.88 8.00
CA LYS A 148 -1.54 -17.27 7.53
C LYS A 148 -1.56 -18.33 8.65
N ASN A 149 -2.09 -18.00 9.82
CA ASN A 149 -2.03 -18.93 10.96
C ASN A 149 -3.08 -20.04 10.84
N LYS A 150 -2.81 -21.17 11.52
CA LYS A 150 -3.67 -22.35 11.51
C LYS A 150 -5.11 -22.06 11.94
N MET A 151 -5.33 -21.15 12.89
CA MET A 151 -6.67 -20.84 13.39
C MET A 151 -7.52 -20.14 12.32
N VAL A 152 -6.92 -19.23 11.56
CA VAL A 152 -7.56 -18.58 10.40
C VAL A 152 -7.88 -19.61 9.32
N LEU A 153 -6.92 -20.47 8.96
CA LEU A 153 -7.16 -21.51 7.95
C LEU A 153 -8.27 -22.48 8.37
N ASN A 154 -8.29 -22.91 9.64
CA ASN A 154 -9.36 -23.74 10.18
C ASN A 154 -10.73 -23.04 10.08
N LEU A 155 -10.78 -21.74 10.37
CA LEU A 155 -12.02 -20.97 10.25
C LEU A 155 -12.46 -20.84 8.79
N VAL A 156 -11.54 -20.55 7.86
CA VAL A 156 -11.83 -20.50 6.42
C VAL A 156 -12.38 -21.84 5.94
N HIS A 157 -11.74 -22.96 6.30
CA HIS A 157 -12.24 -24.30 6.00
C HIS A 157 -13.66 -24.50 6.55
N SER A 158 -13.90 -24.18 7.82
CA SER A 158 -15.23 -24.32 8.42
C SER A 158 -16.29 -23.44 7.73
N VAL A 159 -15.96 -22.20 7.37
CA VAL A 159 -16.84 -21.33 6.59
C VAL A 159 -17.15 -21.98 5.24
N THR A 160 -16.14 -22.48 4.51
CA THR A 160 -16.34 -23.12 3.19
C THR A 160 -17.19 -24.39 3.25
N GLU A 161 -17.05 -25.19 4.32
CA GLU A 161 -17.88 -26.38 4.54
C GLU A 161 -19.33 -26.03 4.94
N THR A 162 -19.53 -24.86 5.54
CA THR A 162 -20.84 -24.44 6.04
C THR A 162 -21.64 -23.67 4.99
N ILE A 163 -21.00 -22.92 4.10
CA ILE A 163 -21.66 -22.15 3.03
C ILE A 163 -22.71 -22.96 2.24
N PRO A 164 -22.43 -24.20 1.77
CA PRO A 164 -23.44 -25.00 1.08
C PRO A 164 -24.70 -25.33 1.91
N LYS A 165 -24.57 -25.31 3.26
CA LYS A 165 -25.66 -25.59 4.21
C LYS A 165 -26.48 -24.35 4.54
N TRP A 166 -25.97 -23.15 4.27
CA TRP A 166 -26.71 -21.89 4.46
C TRP A 166 -27.62 -21.64 3.26
N ASP A 167 -28.88 -22.08 3.36
CA ASP A 167 -29.86 -21.93 2.28
C ASP A 167 -30.45 -20.54 2.13
N ARG A 168 -30.22 -19.66 3.12
CA ARG A 168 -30.64 -18.26 3.08
C ARG A 168 -29.57 -17.30 2.58
N LEU A 169 -28.31 -17.76 2.47
CA LEU A 169 -27.19 -16.89 2.12
C LEU A 169 -27.35 -16.36 0.68
N SER A 170 -27.60 -15.05 0.58
CA SER A 170 -27.86 -14.37 -0.70
C SER A 170 -27.11 -13.06 -0.85
N VAL A 171 -26.51 -12.55 0.22
CA VAL A 171 -25.73 -11.30 0.24
C VAL A 171 -24.34 -11.56 0.82
N LEU A 172 -23.31 -11.02 0.16
CA LEU A 172 -21.92 -11.15 0.58
C LEU A 172 -21.21 -9.80 0.53
N HIS A 173 -20.53 -9.41 1.60
CA HIS A 173 -19.52 -8.35 1.55
C HIS A 173 -18.14 -8.98 1.45
N TRP A 174 -17.46 -8.70 0.36
CA TRP A 174 -16.22 -9.32 -0.05
C TRP A 174 -15.00 -8.57 0.52
N PRO A 175 -13.99 -9.26 1.10
CA PRO A 175 -12.87 -8.60 1.78
C PRO A 175 -11.59 -8.51 0.93
N TYR A 176 -11.57 -9.09 -0.27
CA TYR A 176 -10.32 -9.29 -1.01
C TYR A 176 -10.27 -8.46 -2.29
N ASP A 177 -9.21 -7.68 -2.47
CA ASP A 177 -8.94 -6.96 -3.71
C ASP A 177 -8.21 -7.81 -4.77
N PHE A 178 -7.69 -8.97 -4.37
CA PHE A 178 -6.91 -9.85 -5.23
C PHE A 178 -7.14 -11.33 -4.93
N THR A 179 -6.71 -12.19 -5.85
CA THR A 179 -6.83 -13.63 -5.71
C THR A 179 -5.86 -14.17 -4.66
N THR A 180 -6.39 -14.93 -3.72
CA THR A 180 -5.63 -15.65 -2.70
C THR A 180 -6.10 -17.11 -2.63
N PRO A 181 -5.36 -18.03 -1.98
CA PRO A 181 -5.88 -19.38 -1.74
C PRO A 181 -7.21 -19.38 -0.99
N ARG A 182 -7.38 -18.48 -0.02
CA ARG A 182 -8.62 -18.33 0.76
C ARG A 182 -9.77 -17.76 -0.08
N PHE A 183 -9.48 -16.79 -0.96
CA PHE A 183 -10.40 -16.29 -1.99
C PHE A 183 -10.95 -17.47 -2.80
N ASN A 184 -10.08 -18.33 -3.34
CA ASN A 184 -10.49 -19.42 -4.23
C ASN A 184 -11.36 -20.45 -3.50
N MET A 185 -11.01 -20.78 -2.25
CA MET A 185 -11.79 -21.72 -1.44
C MET A 185 -13.21 -21.19 -1.16
N ILE A 186 -13.33 -19.94 -0.74
CA ILE A 186 -14.62 -19.31 -0.44
C ILE A 186 -15.44 -19.12 -1.72
N ALA A 187 -14.83 -18.62 -2.80
CA ALA A 187 -15.49 -18.45 -4.08
C ALA A 187 -16.05 -19.77 -4.61
N TRP A 188 -15.25 -20.85 -4.55
CA TRP A 188 -15.71 -22.17 -4.97
C TRP A 188 -16.91 -22.65 -4.13
N ALA A 189 -16.86 -22.52 -2.81
CA ALA A 189 -17.97 -22.91 -1.94
C ALA A 189 -19.27 -22.13 -2.25
N LEU A 190 -19.15 -20.83 -2.56
CA LEU A 190 -20.28 -19.98 -2.96
C LEU A 190 -20.86 -20.40 -4.32
N VAL A 191 -20.01 -20.72 -5.29
CA VAL A 191 -20.43 -21.25 -6.59
C VAL A 191 -21.18 -22.57 -6.42
N GLN A 192 -20.68 -23.49 -5.58
CA GLN A 192 -21.37 -24.74 -5.28
C GLN A 192 -22.73 -24.53 -4.61
N ALA A 193 -22.84 -23.53 -3.73
CA ALA A 193 -24.11 -23.20 -3.08
C ALA A 193 -25.12 -22.57 -4.05
N ASN A 194 -24.66 -21.88 -5.10
CA ASN A 194 -25.45 -21.32 -6.20
C ASN A 194 -26.67 -20.47 -5.76
N ARG A 195 -26.51 -19.68 -4.69
CA ARG A 195 -27.60 -18.87 -4.08
C ARG A 195 -27.27 -17.39 -3.93
N LEU A 196 -26.06 -16.99 -4.28
CA LEU A 196 -25.58 -15.62 -4.08
C LEU A 196 -26.19 -14.69 -5.14
N HIS A 197 -26.82 -13.60 -4.69
CA HIS A 197 -27.51 -12.63 -5.56
C HIS A 197 -26.84 -11.26 -5.52
N THR A 198 -26.37 -10.83 -4.36
CA THR A 198 -25.81 -9.49 -4.15
C THR A 198 -24.42 -9.59 -3.56
N ILE A 199 -23.47 -8.87 -4.15
CA ILE A 199 -22.10 -8.75 -3.64
C ILE A 199 -21.82 -7.28 -3.36
N PHE A 200 -21.19 -6.98 -2.23
CA PHE A 200 -20.58 -5.70 -1.93
C PHE A 200 -19.06 -5.86 -2.00
N ILE A 201 -18.39 -4.96 -2.71
CA ILE A 201 -16.93 -4.91 -2.85
C ILE A 201 -16.45 -3.50 -2.51
N GLU A 202 -15.21 -3.38 -2.01
CA GLU A 202 -14.65 -2.08 -1.63
C GLU A 202 -14.41 -1.21 -2.88
N SER A 203 -13.65 -1.72 -3.86
CA SER A 203 -13.20 -0.94 -5.02
C SER A 203 -13.65 -1.49 -6.37
N ILE A 204 -13.72 -0.62 -7.39
CA ILE A 204 -14.02 -0.99 -8.78
C ILE A 204 -13.00 -1.95 -9.38
N HIS A 205 -11.74 -1.88 -8.93
CA HIS A 205 -10.65 -2.76 -9.40
C HIS A 205 -10.94 -4.23 -9.11
N THR A 206 -11.64 -4.49 -8.01
CA THR A 206 -11.98 -5.81 -7.49
C THR A 206 -13.16 -6.43 -8.24
N ALA A 207 -14.00 -5.61 -8.89
CA ALA A 207 -15.25 -6.04 -9.53
C ALA A 207 -15.03 -7.15 -10.55
N LYS A 208 -14.04 -6.98 -11.44
CA LYS A 208 -13.75 -7.96 -12.49
C LYS A 208 -13.27 -9.28 -11.92
N VAL A 209 -12.35 -9.24 -10.96
CA VAL A 209 -11.75 -10.44 -10.34
C VAL A 209 -12.82 -11.25 -9.61
N VAL A 210 -13.68 -10.58 -8.84
CA VAL A 210 -14.76 -11.22 -8.09
C VAL A 210 -15.84 -11.76 -9.01
N TYR A 211 -16.22 -11.00 -10.04
CA TYR A 211 -17.19 -11.46 -11.02
C TYR A 211 -16.71 -12.72 -11.74
N GLU A 212 -15.48 -12.77 -12.23
CA GLU A 212 -14.97 -13.98 -12.89
C GLU A 212 -14.99 -15.21 -11.99
N ALA A 213 -14.72 -15.04 -10.69
CA ALA A 213 -14.75 -16.13 -9.73
C ALA A 213 -16.17 -16.59 -9.34
N LEU A 214 -17.17 -15.72 -9.48
CA LEU A 214 -18.55 -15.95 -9.01
C LEU A 214 -19.61 -15.86 -10.13
N LYS A 215 -19.22 -15.79 -11.40
CA LYS A 215 -20.14 -15.61 -12.55
C LYS A 215 -21.16 -16.74 -12.74
N GLU A 216 -20.85 -17.91 -12.18
CA GLU A 216 -21.74 -19.08 -12.15
C GLU A 216 -22.84 -18.98 -11.08
N CYS A 217 -22.71 -18.06 -10.11
CA CYS A 217 -23.78 -17.75 -9.17
C CYS A 217 -24.91 -16.94 -9.86
N PRO A 218 -26.15 -16.94 -9.30
CA PRO A 218 -27.27 -16.17 -9.83
C PRO A 218 -27.17 -14.68 -9.44
N LEU A 219 -26.01 -14.07 -9.69
CA LEU A 219 -25.73 -12.67 -9.35
C LEU A 219 -26.71 -11.74 -10.06
N ARG A 220 -27.28 -10.82 -9.29
CA ARG A 220 -28.16 -9.74 -9.74
C ARG A 220 -27.51 -8.37 -9.57
N GLN A 221 -26.64 -8.21 -8.58
CA GLN A 221 -26.03 -6.92 -8.24
C GLN A 221 -24.61 -7.09 -7.67
N ILE A 222 -23.71 -6.20 -8.08
CA ILE A 222 -22.38 -6.01 -7.50
C ILE A 222 -22.26 -4.54 -7.11
N HIS A 223 -22.35 -4.25 -5.81
CA HIS A 223 -22.25 -2.90 -5.25
C HIS A 223 -20.81 -2.55 -4.93
N ILE A 224 -20.31 -1.46 -5.52
CA ILE A 224 -19.02 -0.87 -5.16
C ILE A 224 -19.27 0.14 -4.02
N GLN A 225 -18.64 -0.09 -2.87
CA GLN A 225 -18.80 0.74 -1.68
C GLN A 225 -18.06 2.07 -1.82
N GLU A 226 -16.88 2.06 -2.44
CA GLU A 226 -16.17 3.30 -2.78
C GLU A 226 -16.96 4.13 -3.79
N SER A 227 -16.90 5.45 -3.62
CA SER A 227 -17.51 6.35 -4.58
C SER A 227 -16.72 6.33 -5.89
N VAL A 228 -17.37 5.94 -6.98
CA VAL A 228 -16.72 5.79 -8.28
C VAL A 228 -16.92 7.05 -9.11
N SER A 229 -15.83 7.55 -9.70
CA SER A 229 -15.86 8.64 -10.68
C SER A 229 -16.20 8.15 -12.09
N ASP A 230 -16.80 9.01 -12.93
CA ASP A 230 -17.04 8.71 -14.36
C ASP A 230 -15.76 8.29 -15.09
N ARG A 231 -14.63 8.81 -14.63
CA ARG A 231 -13.32 8.51 -15.17
C ARG A 231 -12.86 7.09 -14.84
N GLU A 232 -12.99 6.65 -13.59
CA GLU A 232 -12.68 5.28 -13.21
C GLU A 232 -13.53 4.31 -14.05
N LEU A 233 -14.82 4.62 -14.26
CA LEU A 233 -15.67 3.81 -15.13
C LEU A 233 -15.19 3.80 -16.58
N ALA A 234 -14.68 4.92 -17.10
CA ALA A 234 -14.12 5.00 -18.44
C ALA A 234 -12.81 4.20 -18.60
N ILE A 235 -11.97 4.17 -17.56
CA ILE A 235 -10.74 3.36 -17.53
C ILE A 235 -11.08 1.88 -17.43
N TYR A 236 -12.05 1.51 -16.59
CA TYR A 236 -12.39 0.13 -16.30
C TYR A 236 -13.43 -0.49 -17.21
N LYS A 237 -13.81 0.19 -18.32
CA LYS A 237 -14.76 -0.29 -19.36
C LYS A 237 -14.82 -1.81 -19.39
N PHE A 238 -15.82 -2.36 -18.69
CA PHE A 238 -15.89 -3.78 -18.52
C PHE A 238 -16.13 -4.39 -19.89
N GLN A 239 -15.22 -5.25 -20.34
CA GLN A 239 -15.37 -5.95 -21.62
C GLN A 239 -16.59 -6.88 -21.60
N ASP A 240 -16.97 -7.34 -20.41
CA ASP A 240 -18.15 -8.16 -20.19
C ASP A 240 -19.40 -7.28 -19.99
N GLN A 241 -20.39 -7.46 -20.88
CA GLN A 241 -21.66 -6.74 -20.85
C GLN A 241 -22.53 -7.11 -19.64
N ARG A 242 -22.48 -8.38 -19.21
CA ARG A 242 -23.21 -8.85 -18.02
C ARG A 242 -22.62 -8.23 -16.78
N LEU A 243 -21.29 -8.17 -16.63
CA LEU A 243 -20.66 -7.45 -15.51
C LEU A 243 -21.10 -5.99 -15.48
N THR A 244 -21.08 -5.31 -16.63
CA THR A 244 -21.54 -3.91 -16.73
C THR A 244 -22.98 -3.72 -16.24
N ALA A 245 -23.88 -4.67 -16.55
CA ALA A 245 -25.27 -4.63 -16.12
C ALA A 245 -25.48 -4.94 -14.63
N LEU A 246 -24.56 -5.68 -14.01
CA LEU A 246 -24.63 -6.06 -12.59
C LEU A 246 -24.06 -4.98 -11.66
N VAL A 247 -23.09 -4.21 -12.13
CA VAL A 247 -22.35 -3.26 -11.29
C VAL A 247 -23.21 -2.04 -10.92
N GLN A 248 -23.33 -1.79 -9.63
CA GLN A 248 -23.96 -0.63 -9.04
C GLN A 248 -22.93 0.10 -8.18
N TYR A 249 -22.94 1.42 -8.21
CA TYR A 249 -22.00 2.25 -7.46
C TYR A 249 -22.66 3.55 -7.08
N THR A 250 -22.22 4.13 -5.96
CA THR A 250 -22.51 5.53 -5.68
C THR A 250 -21.58 6.35 -6.54
N LYS A 251 -22.14 7.06 -7.53
CA LYS A 251 -21.35 8.05 -8.27
C LYS A 251 -20.79 9.01 -7.23
N LYS A 252 -19.48 9.21 -7.27
CA LYS A 252 -18.85 10.28 -6.51
C LYS A 252 -19.53 11.55 -7.00
N SER A 253 -20.53 12.02 -6.24
CA SER A 253 -21.14 13.31 -6.52
C SER A 253 -19.95 14.23 -6.68
N GLU A 254 -19.85 14.87 -7.83
CA GLU A 254 -19.14 16.14 -7.88
C GLU A 254 -19.72 16.89 -6.70
N LYS A 255 -18.97 16.95 -5.60
CA LYS A 255 -19.40 17.71 -4.46
C LYS A 255 -19.54 19.08 -5.08
N VAL A 256 -20.77 19.55 -5.27
CA VAL A 256 -21.04 20.96 -5.51
C VAL A 256 -20.11 21.66 -4.55
N PRO A 257 -19.12 22.44 -5.01
CA PRO A 257 -18.08 22.99 -4.16
C PRO A 257 -18.80 23.62 -2.99
N CYS A 258 -18.82 22.91 -1.86
CA CYS A 258 -19.66 23.28 -0.76
C CYS A 258 -18.99 24.55 -0.27
N GLY A 259 -19.65 25.68 -0.49
CA GLY A 259 -19.26 26.95 0.09
C GLY A 259 -18.93 26.66 1.54
N ARG A 260 -17.64 26.85 1.86
CA ARG A 260 -16.97 26.51 3.11
C ARG A 260 -17.94 26.46 4.30
N VAL A 261 -18.48 25.28 4.60
CA VAL A 261 -18.84 24.98 5.97
C VAL A 261 -17.49 24.67 6.61
N ALA A 262 -17.01 25.60 7.44
CA ALA A 262 -15.73 25.49 8.10
C ALA A 262 -15.62 24.08 8.73
N PRO A 263 -14.48 23.37 8.61
CA PRO A 263 -14.28 22.05 9.20
C PRO A 263 -14.25 22.03 10.75
N ASP A 264 -14.80 23.06 11.41
CA ASP A 264 -14.52 23.37 12.80
C ASP A 264 -15.32 22.52 13.81
N ASP A 265 -16.36 21.80 13.37
CA ASP A 265 -17.32 21.23 14.33
C ASP A 265 -17.19 19.74 14.64
N GLN A 266 -16.22 18.99 14.07
CA GLN A 266 -16.17 17.55 14.39
C GLN A 266 -14.89 17.00 15.05
N ILE A 267 -13.69 17.56 14.89
CA ILE A 267 -12.50 16.98 15.56
C ILE A 267 -11.42 18.03 15.85
N SER A 268 -11.79 19.17 16.44
CA SER A 268 -10.81 20.04 17.12
C SER A 268 -10.98 19.87 18.62
N GLN A 269 -10.32 18.85 19.19
CA GLN A 269 -10.07 18.81 20.62
C GLN A 269 -9.27 20.08 20.95
N LYS A 270 -9.96 21.13 21.42
CA LYS A 270 -9.34 22.33 21.98
C LYS A 270 -8.46 21.90 23.16
N VAL A 271 -7.18 21.67 22.88
CA VAL A 271 -6.15 21.72 23.91
C VAL A 271 -6.24 23.12 24.50
N SER A 272 -6.76 23.25 25.73
CA SER A 272 -6.86 24.54 26.40
C SER A 272 -5.44 25.02 26.68
N VAL A 273 -4.92 25.88 25.80
CA VAL A 273 -3.65 26.55 26.03
C VAL A 273 -3.84 27.41 27.27
N ILE A 274 -3.14 27.09 28.36
CA ILE A 274 -3.16 27.88 29.59
C ILE A 274 -2.63 29.28 29.22
N PRO A 275 -3.42 30.36 29.35
CA PRO A 275 -2.96 31.69 29.01
C PRO A 275 -1.73 32.03 29.87
N SER A 276 -0.71 32.62 29.24
CA SER A 276 0.48 33.14 29.93
C SER A 276 0.05 34.07 31.06
N LEU A 277 0.56 33.85 32.27
CA LEU A 277 0.30 34.67 33.46
C LEU A 277 0.80 36.12 33.32
N ASN A 278 1.59 36.43 32.28
CA ASN A 278 2.05 37.77 31.98
C ASN A 278 1.68 38.17 30.53
N PRO A 279 0.72 39.11 30.33
CA PRO A 279 0.30 39.57 29.01
C PRO A 279 1.37 40.40 28.28
N HIS A 280 2.44 40.82 28.97
CA HIS A 280 3.56 41.57 28.39
C HIS A 280 4.79 40.71 28.12
N PHE A 281 4.74 39.41 28.39
CA PHE A 281 5.84 38.51 28.08
C PHE A 281 6.02 38.42 26.57
N THR A 282 7.12 38.99 26.07
CA THR A 282 7.55 38.83 24.68
C THR A 282 8.72 37.83 24.68
N PRO A 283 8.51 36.60 24.19
CA PRO A 283 9.57 35.61 24.12
C PRO A 283 10.82 36.18 23.43
N MET A 284 12.00 35.96 24.03
CA MET A 284 13.31 36.35 23.47
C MET A 284 13.55 37.85 23.26
N ARG A 285 12.83 38.75 23.97
CA ARG A 285 13.01 40.21 23.85
C ARG A 285 14.46 40.68 24.08
N ALA A 286 15.20 40.02 24.96
CA ALA A 286 16.60 40.35 25.28
C ALA A 286 17.61 39.83 24.25
N THR A 287 17.19 38.98 23.32
CA THR A 287 18.07 38.30 22.36
C THR A 287 18.21 39.13 21.08
N SER A 288 19.35 39.09 20.40
CA SER A 288 19.54 39.78 19.12
C SER A 288 18.57 39.27 18.04
N LYS A 289 18.19 40.14 17.10
CA LYS A 289 17.22 39.81 16.04
C LYS A 289 17.67 38.60 15.18
N ALA A 290 18.97 38.47 14.92
CA ALA A 290 19.51 37.35 14.16
C ALA A 290 19.32 36.01 14.89
N VAL A 291 19.55 35.96 16.20
CA VAL A 291 19.36 34.75 17.00
C VAL A 291 17.86 34.44 17.16
N GLN A 292 17.02 35.46 17.37
CA GLN A 292 15.56 35.27 17.36
C GLN A 292 15.07 34.67 16.04
N ASP A 293 15.55 35.21 14.90
CA ASP A 293 15.18 34.74 13.58
C ASP A 293 15.68 33.31 13.32
N ALA A 294 16.89 32.96 13.76
CA ALA A 294 17.42 31.60 13.66
C ALA A 294 16.58 30.61 14.48
N ILE A 295 16.21 30.97 15.72
CA ILE A 295 15.36 30.15 16.58
C ILE A 295 13.98 29.96 15.95
N TRP A 296 13.31 31.04 15.55
CA TRP A 296 11.98 30.95 14.94
C TRP A 296 11.99 30.23 13.60
N SER A 297 13.02 30.43 12.77
CA SER A 297 13.21 29.67 11.55
C SER A 297 13.33 28.17 11.83
N ARG A 298 14.08 27.78 12.87
CA ARG A 298 14.20 26.37 13.27
C ARG A 298 12.89 25.79 13.83
N VAL A 299 12.13 26.57 14.60
CA VAL A 299 10.79 26.16 15.08
C VAL A 299 9.84 25.97 13.91
N LEU A 300 9.80 26.92 12.97
CA LEU A 300 8.95 26.86 11.78
C LEU A 300 9.36 25.72 10.85
N TYR A 301 10.66 25.43 10.72
CA TYR A 301 11.15 24.23 10.07
C TYR A 301 10.44 23.01 10.68
N PHE A 302 10.60 22.74 11.98
CA PHE A 302 9.98 21.58 12.62
C PHE A 302 8.44 21.56 12.54
N ALA A 303 7.79 22.71 12.56
CA ALA A 303 6.33 22.83 12.52
C ALA A 303 5.73 22.64 11.12
N MET A 304 6.44 23.08 10.07
CA MET A 304 5.98 23.01 8.68
C MET A 304 6.52 21.80 7.93
N THR A 305 7.67 21.26 8.35
CA THR A 305 8.39 20.23 7.62
C THR A 305 9.46 19.53 8.48
N VAL A 306 9.35 18.21 8.64
CA VAL A 306 10.52 17.41 9.03
C VAL A 306 10.69 16.35 7.95
N PRO A 307 11.50 16.60 6.91
CA PRO A 307 11.83 15.62 5.88
C PRO A 307 12.30 14.30 6.50
N GLU A 308 12.99 14.37 7.64
CA GLU A 308 13.44 13.22 8.41
C GLU A 308 12.28 12.40 9.01
N ARG A 309 11.05 12.96 9.13
CA ARG A 309 9.84 12.22 9.54
C ARG A 309 9.00 11.73 8.35
N VAL A 310 9.20 12.26 7.14
CA VAL A 310 8.49 11.82 5.93
C VAL A 310 8.93 10.43 5.47
N GLN A 311 10.09 9.95 5.95
CA GLN A 311 10.51 8.56 5.76
C GLN A 311 9.60 7.55 6.47
N ASP A 312 8.74 7.98 7.40
CA ASP A 312 7.69 7.13 7.94
C ASP A 312 6.50 7.08 6.97
N PRO A 313 6.26 5.96 6.26
CA PRO A 313 5.15 5.83 5.33
C PRO A 313 3.77 6.00 5.99
N THR A 314 3.68 5.92 7.32
CA THR A 314 2.43 6.13 8.07
C THR A 314 2.11 7.60 8.32
N PHE A 315 3.09 8.51 8.20
CA PHE A 315 2.90 9.93 8.51
C PHE A 315 2.28 10.68 7.32
N LYS A 316 0.95 10.79 7.31
CA LYS A 316 0.22 11.64 6.35
C LYS A 316 0.47 13.12 6.71
N VAL A 317 1.34 13.80 5.95
CA VAL A 317 1.51 15.26 6.05
C VAL A 317 0.23 15.94 5.52
N THR A 318 -0.74 16.17 6.40
CA THR A 318 -2.06 16.67 5.98
C THR A 318 -2.11 18.19 5.84
N HIS A 319 -1.17 18.96 6.38
CA HIS A 319 -1.20 20.43 6.26
C HIS A 319 0.19 21.04 6.10
N ARG A 320 0.43 21.80 5.01
CA ARG A 320 1.67 22.55 4.75
C ARG A 320 1.92 23.73 5.72
N GLY A 321 1.19 23.80 6.83
CA GLY A 321 1.37 24.86 7.83
C GLY A 321 1.11 26.29 7.31
N LEU A 322 0.31 26.47 6.25
CA LEU A 322 0.03 27.82 5.70
C LEU A 322 -0.50 28.78 6.77
N HIS A 323 -1.35 28.31 7.68
CA HIS A 323 -1.86 29.09 8.81
C HIS A 323 -0.74 29.69 9.68
N LEU A 324 0.41 29.01 9.80
CA LEU A 324 1.57 29.53 10.53
C LEU A 324 2.18 30.73 9.81
N LEU A 325 2.23 30.74 8.47
CA LEU A 325 2.70 31.91 7.70
C LEU A 325 1.80 33.13 7.89
N LEU A 326 0.51 32.91 8.22
CA LEU A 326 -0.48 33.96 8.41
C LEU A 326 -0.48 34.55 9.83
N VAL A 327 0.30 34.00 10.77
CA VAL A 327 0.36 34.48 12.16
C VAL A 327 0.97 35.88 12.27
N SER A 328 2.07 36.16 11.57
CA SER A 328 2.75 37.46 11.60
C SER A 328 3.68 37.67 10.40
N LYS A 329 4.10 38.91 10.13
CA LYS A 329 5.12 39.23 9.11
C LYS A 329 6.44 38.50 9.34
N THR A 330 6.82 38.28 10.61
CA THR A 330 8.03 37.52 10.96
C THR A 330 7.88 36.05 10.59
N PHE A 331 6.73 35.44 10.91
CA PHE A 331 6.45 34.05 10.57
C PHE A 331 6.36 33.86 9.05
N HIS A 332 5.73 34.80 8.34
CA HIS A 332 5.73 34.81 6.89
C HIS A 332 7.17 34.81 6.35
N ARG A 333 8.00 35.80 6.71
CA ARG A 333 9.38 35.91 6.18
C ARG A 333 10.25 34.69 6.51
N LEU A 334 10.18 34.18 7.74
CA LEU A 334 11.03 33.08 8.20
C LEU A 334 10.51 31.70 7.79
N GLY A 335 9.20 31.54 7.67
CA GLY A 335 8.55 30.28 7.29
C GLY A 335 8.48 30.06 5.79
N LEU A 336 8.45 31.12 4.97
CA LEU A 336 8.29 31.01 3.52
C LEU A 336 9.34 30.10 2.85
N PRO A 337 10.64 30.15 3.19
CA PRO A 337 11.62 29.21 2.63
C PRO A 337 11.33 27.75 2.98
N HIS A 338 10.81 27.48 4.19
CA HIS A 338 10.47 26.12 4.63
C HIS A 338 9.19 25.62 3.96
N TYR A 339 8.20 26.50 3.81
CA TYR A 339 6.95 26.20 3.12
C TYR A 339 7.16 25.78 1.67
N TYR A 340 8.08 26.45 0.95
CA TYR A 340 8.42 26.11 -0.43
C TYR A 340 9.49 25.02 -0.55
N ALA A 341 10.14 24.60 0.54
CA ALA A 341 11.22 23.61 0.46
C ALA A 341 10.76 22.25 -0.07
N HIS A 342 9.53 21.85 0.24
CA HIS A 342 8.95 20.57 -0.12
C HIS A 342 7.61 20.77 -0.82
N ILE A 343 7.63 20.71 -2.14
CA ILE A 343 6.46 20.87 -2.97
C ILE A 343 5.92 19.50 -3.31
N LYS A 344 4.62 19.32 -3.07
CA LYS A 344 3.89 18.17 -3.59
C LYS A 344 3.10 18.58 -4.83
N LEU A 345 3.30 17.87 -5.93
CA LEU A 345 2.53 18.03 -7.16
C LEU A 345 1.64 16.79 -7.29
N ASP A 346 0.37 16.95 -6.95
CA ASP A 346 -0.67 15.92 -6.98
C ASP A 346 -1.61 16.07 -8.19
N SER A 347 -1.49 17.16 -8.94
CA SER A 347 -2.24 17.44 -10.17
C SER A 347 -1.44 18.31 -11.14
N SER A 348 -1.86 18.33 -12.42
CA SER A 348 -1.35 19.28 -13.43
C SER A 348 -1.69 20.73 -13.06
N LEU A 349 -2.81 20.94 -12.38
CA LEU A 349 -3.22 22.22 -11.85
C LEU A 349 -2.28 22.72 -10.75
N ALA A 350 -1.86 21.85 -9.82
CA ALA A 350 -0.87 22.21 -8.81
C ALA A 350 0.46 22.65 -9.45
N ALA A 351 0.90 21.97 -10.52
CA ALA A 351 2.07 22.38 -11.29
C ALA A 351 1.85 23.75 -11.96
N SER A 352 0.67 23.98 -12.53
CA SER A 352 0.31 25.26 -13.18
C SER A 352 0.26 26.42 -12.20
N ASN A 353 -0.34 26.21 -11.03
CA ASN A 353 -0.38 27.20 -9.96
C ASN A 353 1.02 27.54 -9.47
N LEU A 354 1.88 26.52 -9.30
CA LEU A 354 3.26 26.76 -8.91
C LEU A 354 4.04 27.51 -10.00
N ALA A 355 3.89 27.13 -11.27
CA ALA A 355 4.50 27.84 -12.39
C ALA A 355 4.10 29.32 -12.43
N PHE A 356 2.81 29.61 -12.19
CA PHE A 356 2.29 30.97 -12.09
C PHE A 356 2.87 31.73 -10.89
N VAL A 357 2.96 31.09 -9.72
CA VAL A 357 3.57 31.71 -8.54
C VAL A 357 5.05 32.03 -8.78
N LEU A 358 5.80 31.11 -9.39
CA LEU A 358 7.21 31.30 -9.68
C LEU A 358 7.45 32.39 -10.73
N SER A 359 6.60 32.50 -11.76
CA SER A 359 6.72 33.58 -12.75
C SER A 359 6.47 34.97 -12.15
N ARG A 360 5.58 35.08 -11.15
CA ARG A 360 5.33 36.32 -10.41
C ARG A 360 6.35 36.60 -9.32
N ARG A 361 6.95 35.56 -8.74
CA ARG A 361 7.93 35.66 -7.64
C ARG A 361 9.11 34.71 -7.84
N PRO A 362 10.02 35.00 -8.79
CA PRO A 362 11.17 34.11 -9.09
C PRO A 362 12.08 33.85 -7.89
N SER A 363 12.14 34.79 -6.93
CA SER A 363 12.89 34.65 -5.67
C SER A 363 12.47 33.45 -4.81
N LEU A 364 11.31 32.84 -5.07
CA LEU A 364 10.85 31.64 -4.37
C LEU A 364 11.47 30.35 -4.92
N ALA A 365 11.87 30.33 -6.20
CA ALA A 365 12.37 29.13 -6.86
C ALA A 365 13.61 28.52 -6.18
N PRO A 366 14.61 29.30 -5.69
CA PRO A 366 15.76 28.76 -4.96
C PRO A 366 15.42 28.12 -3.61
N ASN A 367 14.20 28.33 -3.08
CA ASN A 367 13.77 27.69 -1.85
C ASN A 367 13.28 26.27 -2.10
N ILE A 368 12.87 25.92 -3.32
CA ILE A 368 12.37 24.59 -3.67
C ILE A 368 13.53 23.60 -3.71
N LYS A 369 13.50 22.62 -2.81
CA LYS A 369 14.54 21.58 -2.66
C LYS A 369 14.04 20.20 -3.04
N VAL A 370 12.77 19.92 -2.79
CA VAL A 370 12.14 18.62 -3.07
C VAL A 370 10.84 18.86 -3.81
N ILE A 371 10.64 18.15 -4.91
CA ILE A 371 9.36 18.04 -5.59
C ILE A 371 8.93 16.58 -5.53
N SER A 372 7.78 16.30 -4.92
CA SER A 372 7.24 14.95 -4.80
C SER A 372 5.89 14.82 -5.51
N ALA A 373 5.69 13.74 -6.28
CA ALA A 373 4.37 13.28 -6.69
C ALA A 373 3.76 12.43 -5.58
N SER A 374 2.50 12.65 -5.20
CA SER A 374 1.73 11.49 -4.72
C SER A 374 1.00 10.88 -5.88
N GLY A 375 0.89 9.55 -5.84
CA GLY A 375 0.01 8.75 -6.69
C GLY A 375 -1.49 9.04 -6.49
N GLY A 376 -1.88 10.32 -6.49
CA GLY A 376 -3.25 10.73 -6.72
C GLY A 376 -3.57 10.47 -8.18
N ASP A 377 -4.79 10.08 -8.48
CA ASP A 377 -5.21 9.60 -9.78
C ASP A 377 -5.03 10.70 -10.86
N TYR A 378 -3.85 10.77 -11.52
CA TYR A 378 -3.54 11.73 -12.58
C TYR A 378 -4.17 11.25 -13.90
N SER A 379 -5.22 11.93 -14.38
CA SER A 379 -5.49 11.98 -15.82
C SER A 379 -5.44 13.43 -16.22
N SER A 380 -4.99 13.62 -17.45
CA SER A 380 -4.75 14.88 -18.14
C SER A 380 -5.97 15.78 -18.33
N ASP A 381 -7.18 15.41 -17.87
CA ASP A 381 -8.43 16.01 -18.36
C ASP A 381 -9.28 16.69 -17.26
N SER A 382 -8.75 16.95 -16.06
CA SER A 382 -9.51 17.64 -15.00
C SER A 382 -9.52 19.16 -15.20
N GLU A 383 -10.55 19.69 -15.85
CA GLU A 383 -10.76 21.14 -16.07
C GLU A 383 -11.40 21.86 -14.85
N TYR A 384 -11.69 21.18 -13.72
CA TYR A 384 -12.58 21.76 -12.68
C TYR A 384 -12.22 21.58 -11.18
N ASP A 385 -10.96 21.34 -10.79
CA ASP A 385 -10.59 21.27 -9.35
C ASP A 385 -9.87 22.53 -8.83
N SER A 386 -10.47 23.72 -9.00
CA SER A 386 -9.82 25.01 -8.71
C SER A 386 -9.74 25.45 -7.24
N ASP A 387 -10.42 24.77 -6.31
CA ASP A 387 -10.72 25.39 -5.01
C ASP A 387 -10.05 24.74 -3.78
N THR A 388 -9.14 23.78 -3.97
CA THR A 388 -8.45 23.11 -2.84
C THR A 388 -7.01 23.59 -2.57
N ASP A 389 -6.47 24.54 -3.35
CA ASP A 389 -5.18 25.17 -3.04
C ASP A 389 -5.35 26.54 -2.34
N PRO A 390 -5.11 26.64 -1.02
CA PRO A 390 -5.21 27.92 -0.31
C PRO A 390 -4.14 28.94 -0.73
N LEU A 391 -3.13 28.58 -1.55
CA LEU A 391 -2.24 29.55 -2.19
C LEU A 391 -2.97 30.43 -3.22
N ALA A 392 -4.04 29.94 -3.84
CA ALA A 392 -4.85 30.72 -4.77
C ALA A 392 -5.76 31.73 -4.05
N THR A 393 -6.19 31.44 -2.81
CA THR A 393 -7.14 32.27 -2.06
C THR A 393 -6.52 33.28 -1.10
N VAL A 394 -5.23 33.20 -0.79
CA VAL A 394 -4.53 34.21 0.05
C VAL A 394 -4.14 35.46 -0.75
N ASN A 395 -4.05 35.37 -2.08
CA ASN A 395 -4.07 36.56 -2.93
C ASN A 395 -5.55 36.87 -3.22
N GLY A 396 -6.16 37.76 -2.45
CA GLY A 396 -7.58 38.14 -2.54
C GLY A 396 -7.99 38.82 -3.87
N SER A 397 -7.80 38.16 -5.00
CA SER A 397 -8.42 38.49 -6.27
C SER A 397 -9.59 37.54 -6.49
N ASN A 398 -10.80 38.07 -6.39
CA ASN A 398 -12.02 37.38 -6.82
C ASN A 398 -11.80 36.77 -8.22
N HIS A 399 -12.24 35.53 -8.41
CA HIS A 399 -12.17 34.78 -9.67
C HIS A 399 -12.80 35.49 -10.88
N ALA A 400 -13.54 36.58 -10.67
CA ALA A 400 -14.18 37.39 -11.71
C ALA A 400 -13.21 38.33 -12.46
N ASP A 401 -11.97 38.53 -12.01
CA ASP A 401 -11.02 39.47 -12.64
C ASP A 401 -9.72 38.79 -13.12
N ARG A 402 -9.79 37.49 -13.45
CA ARG A 402 -8.80 36.89 -14.36
C ARG A 402 -9.13 37.38 -15.77
N GLY A 403 -8.65 38.59 -16.09
CA GLY A 403 -8.63 39.09 -17.47
C GLY A 403 -8.14 37.99 -18.41
N SER A 404 -8.89 37.79 -19.50
CA SER A 404 -8.83 36.71 -20.50
C SER A 404 -7.48 36.48 -21.19
N ASP A 405 -6.40 37.15 -20.78
CA ASP A 405 -5.18 37.27 -21.57
C ASP A 405 -4.06 36.31 -21.11
N GLY A 406 -4.26 35.58 -20.02
CA GLY A 406 -3.32 34.59 -19.52
C GLY A 406 -3.47 33.24 -20.22
N LYS A 407 -2.94 33.10 -21.44
CA LYS A 407 -2.87 31.79 -22.12
C LYS A 407 -2.20 30.75 -21.19
N PRO A 408 -2.84 29.60 -20.89
CA PRO A 408 -2.29 28.60 -19.99
C PRO A 408 -0.89 28.15 -20.47
N CYS A 409 0.03 27.97 -19.51
CA CYS A 409 1.37 27.49 -19.80
C CYS A 409 1.27 26.10 -20.43
N ALA A 410 1.80 25.94 -21.65
CA ALA A 410 1.69 24.67 -22.39
C ALA A 410 2.37 23.49 -21.69
N ASP A 411 3.38 23.75 -20.85
CA ASP A 411 4.05 22.76 -20.01
C ASP A 411 4.40 23.40 -18.66
N PRO A 412 3.50 23.31 -17.66
CA PRO A 412 3.72 23.94 -16.37
C PRO A 412 4.89 23.32 -15.61
N ILE A 413 5.17 22.04 -15.82
CA ILE A 413 6.29 21.35 -15.17
C ILE A 413 7.61 21.87 -15.72
N LEU A 414 7.73 22.01 -17.04
CA LEU A 414 8.89 22.67 -17.66
C LEU A 414 9.11 24.08 -17.09
N ALA A 415 8.04 24.86 -16.92
CA ALA A 415 8.13 26.21 -16.36
C ALA A 415 8.60 26.20 -14.89
N VAL A 416 8.19 25.22 -14.08
CA VAL A 416 8.70 25.05 -12.71
C VAL A 416 10.17 24.62 -12.73
N LEU A 417 10.50 23.54 -13.44
CA LEU A 417 11.83 22.91 -13.42
C LEU A 417 12.93 23.78 -14.06
N SER A 418 12.57 24.66 -15.00
CA SER A 418 13.50 25.64 -15.58
C SER A 418 13.86 26.80 -14.64
N GLN A 419 13.10 26.99 -13.55
CA GLN A 419 13.34 28.06 -12.57
C GLN A 419 13.94 27.53 -11.26
N THR A 420 13.75 26.24 -10.95
CA THR A 420 14.29 25.62 -9.74
C THR A 420 15.73 25.18 -9.97
N ASN A 421 16.68 25.95 -9.43
CA ASN A 421 18.12 25.67 -9.53
C ASN A 421 18.73 25.06 -8.25
N ARG A 422 17.90 24.79 -7.24
CA ARG A 422 18.29 24.18 -5.97
C ARG A 422 17.54 22.88 -5.68
N LEU A 423 16.95 22.28 -6.72
CA LEU A 423 16.21 21.04 -6.61
C LEU A 423 17.21 19.90 -6.33
N ARG A 424 17.08 19.28 -5.16
CA ARG A 424 17.90 18.15 -4.72
C ARG A 424 17.24 16.82 -4.98
N GLU A 425 15.91 16.77 -4.93
CA GLU A 425 15.14 15.55 -5.06
C GLU A 425 13.90 15.81 -5.91
N LEU A 426 13.73 15.04 -6.98
CA LEU A 426 12.48 14.90 -7.70
C LEU A 426 12.02 13.46 -7.47
N THR A 427 10.95 13.24 -6.71
CA THR A 427 10.49 11.90 -6.34
C THR A 427 9.05 11.66 -6.74
N SER A 428 8.71 10.44 -7.13
CA SER A 428 7.33 9.94 -7.07
C SER A 428 7.21 9.10 -5.80
N GLN A 429 6.09 9.18 -5.07
CA GLN A 429 5.80 8.31 -3.92
C GLN A 429 5.57 6.85 -4.35
N PHE A 430 6.57 6.23 -4.96
CA PHE A 430 6.76 4.80 -4.89
C PHE A 430 7.52 4.55 -3.61
N ALA A 431 6.82 4.19 -2.53
CA ALA A 431 7.48 3.65 -1.35
C ALA A 431 8.33 2.46 -1.82
N GLU A 432 9.64 2.44 -1.51
CA GLU A 432 10.57 1.37 -1.90
C GLU A 432 10.03 -0.03 -1.54
N GLU A 433 9.23 -0.13 -0.48
CA GLU A 433 8.56 -1.38 -0.07
C GLU A 433 7.38 -1.77 -0.99
N ASN A 434 6.57 -0.81 -1.44
CA ASN A 434 5.42 -1.07 -2.33
C ASN A 434 5.83 -1.29 -3.80
N ALA A 435 6.96 -0.73 -4.23
CA ALA A 435 7.50 -0.98 -5.57
C ALA A 435 7.79 -2.48 -5.81
N ARG A 436 8.11 -3.22 -4.74
CA ARG A 436 8.37 -4.67 -4.79
C ARG A 436 7.13 -5.50 -5.05
N ASP A 437 5.95 -5.03 -4.65
CA ASP A 437 4.68 -5.76 -4.80
C ASP A 437 3.81 -5.22 -5.94
N CYS A 438 3.86 -3.93 -6.27
CA CYS A 438 3.01 -3.31 -7.28
C CYS A 438 3.65 -3.31 -8.68
N ILE A 439 3.28 -4.25 -9.56
CA ILE A 439 3.52 -4.12 -11.02
C ILE A 439 2.22 -3.64 -11.68
N VAL A 440 2.32 -2.54 -12.44
CA VAL A 440 1.40 -1.99 -13.48
C VAL A 440 0.36 -0.95 -13.07
N VAL A 441 0.00 -0.73 -11.81
CA VAL A 441 -0.94 0.39 -11.56
C VAL A 441 -0.16 1.70 -11.72
N ASN A 442 -0.54 2.52 -12.70
CA ASN A 442 -0.04 3.88 -12.90
C ASN A 442 -0.50 4.73 -11.70
N LEU A 443 0.15 4.55 -10.56
CA LEU A 443 -0.16 5.26 -9.32
C LEU A 443 0.43 6.67 -9.42
N GLY A 444 -0.26 7.54 -10.17
CA GLY A 444 -0.08 9.00 -10.24
C GLY A 444 1.36 9.52 -10.17
N GLU A 445 2.23 8.99 -11.03
CA GLU A 445 3.56 9.57 -11.21
C GLU A 445 3.45 10.95 -11.87
N ILE A 446 4.37 11.85 -11.53
CA ILE A 446 4.55 13.07 -12.33
C ILE A 446 5.15 12.62 -13.66
N GLU A 447 4.34 12.67 -14.71
CA GLU A 447 4.84 12.63 -16.08
C GLU A 447 5.50 13.98 -16.41
N ILE A 448 6.80 13.97 -16.65
CA ILE A 448 7.54 15.15 -17.10
C ILE A 448 7.87 15.02 -18.58
N SER A 449 7.69 16.09 -19.35
CA SER A 449 8.10 16.09 -20.75
C SER A 449 9.62 15.96 -20.86
N TRP A 450 10.11 15.47 -22.01
CA TRP A 450 11.56 15.45 -22.26
C TRP A 450 12.20 16.85 -22.16
N PRO A 451 11.61 17.94 -22.72
CA PRO A 451 12.10 19.30 -22.46
C PRO A 451 12.20 19.65 -20.98
N ALA A 452 11.21 19.28 -20.17
CA ALA A 452 11.21 19.52 -18.73
C ALA A 452 12.37 18.78 -18.03
N PHE A 453 12.64 17.53 -18.41
CA PHE A 453 13.79 16.77 -17.93
C PHE A 453 15.12 17.45 -18.30
N VAL A 454 15.27 17.91 -19.54
CA VAL A 454 16.48 18.65 -19.98
C VAL A 454 16.65 19.96 -19.22
N ALA A 455 15.58 20.71 -19.01
CA ALA A 455 15.63 21.96 -18.24
C ALA A 455 16.04 21.70 -16.79
N MET A 456 15.45 20.68 -16.15
CA MET A 456 15.83 20.26 -14.80
C MET A 456 17.31 19.89 -14.70
N ALA A 457 17.81 19.07 -15.63
CA ALA A 457 19.20 18.65 -15.65
C ALA A 457 20.14 19.87 -15.74
N LYS A 458 19.85 20.82 -16.63
CA LYS A 458 20.63 22.05 -16.77
C LYS A 458 20.57 22.97 -15.55
N CYS A 459 19.39 23.14 -14.98
CA CYS A 459 19.17 24.11 -13.89
C CYS A 459 19.63 23.58 -12.52
N SER A 460 19.42 22.29 -12.27
CA SER A 460 19.64 21.67 -10.96
C SER A 460 20.60 20.48 -10.97
N GLY A 461 21.13 20.04 -12.12
CA GLY A 461 21.97 18.83 -12.17
C GLY A 461 23.26 18.89 -11.33
N SER A 462 23.74 20.09 -11.00
CA SER A 462 24.86 20.32 -10.07
C SER A 462 24.50 20.20 -8.59
N VAL A 463 23.23 19.98 -8.25
CA VAL A 463 22.76 19.77 -6.87
C VAL A 463 21.73 18.65 -6.71
N LEU A 464 21.16 18.16 -7.82
CA LEU A 464 20.16 17.11 -7.87
C LEU A 464 20.82 15.78 -7.51
N ARG A 465 20.35 15.16 -6.43
CA ARG A 465 20.87 13.90 -5.88
C ARG A 465 20.00 12.71 -6.20
N GLU A 466 18.69 12.92 -6.31
CA GLU A 466 17.71 11.88 -6.58
C GLU A 466 16.71 12.32 -7.64
N CYS A 467 16.47 11.46 -8.61
CA CYS A 467 15.49 11.67 -9.67
C CYS A 467 14.66 10.40 -9.89
N SER A 468 13.36 10.50 -9.62
CA SER A 468 12.34 9.51 -9.93
C SER A 468 11.17 10.22 -10.60
N SER A 469 11.02 10.01 -11.91
CA SER A 469 9.96 10.61 -12.72
C SER A 469 9.66 9.74 -13.93
N LEU A 470 8.39 9.72 -14.34
CA LEU A 470 8.00 9.21 -15.64
C LEU A 470 8.38 10.25 -16.69
N VAL A 471 9.39 9.99 -17.50
CA VAL A 471 9.74 10.92 -18.59
C VAL A 471 8.91 10.56 -19.81
N GLY A 472 8.18 11.53 -20.37
CA GLY A 472 7.39 11.33 -21.58
C GLY A 472 8.26 10.80 -22.73
N ALA A 473 7.72 9.86 -23.50
CA ALA A 473 8.47 9.19 -24.56
C ALA A 473 8.95 10.19 -25.62
N LYS A 474 10.23 10.11 -25.96
CA LYS A 474 10.82 10.84 -27.08
C LYS A 474 11.63 9.88 -27.93
N ARG A 475 11.50 10.00 -29.25
CA ARG A 475 12.37 9.27 -30.18
C ARG A 475 13.66 10.06 -30.40
N ASP A 476 14.77 9.35 -30.48
CA ASP A 476 16.07 9.93 -30.86
C ASP A 476 16.49 11.09 -29.95
N ALA A 477 16.27 10.92 -28.64
CA ALA A 477 16.72 11.87 -27.64
C ALA A 477 18.25 11.91 -27.57
N SER A 478 18.80 13.11 -27.36
CA SER A 478 20.23 13.27 -27.12
C SER A 478 20.57 12.76 -25.71
N PRO A 479 21.53 11.83 -25.58
CA PRO A 479 22.01 11.38 -24.27
C PRO A 479 22.86 12.42 -23.54
N THR A 480 23.28 13.51 -24.19
CA THR A 480 24.17 14.52 -23.59
C THR A 480 23.56 15.24 -22.38
N VAL A 481 22.24 15.15 -22.16
CA VAL A 481 21.57 15.66 -20.96
C VAL A 481 22.14 15.06 -19.67
N PHE A 482 22.65 13.83 -19.72
CA PHE A 482 23.23 13.17 -18.57
C PHE A 482 24.57 13.80 -18.11
N ASN A 483 25.21 14.62 -18.95
CA ASN A 483 26.42 15.36 -18.58
C ASN A 483 26.14 16.46 -17.55
N ASP A 484 24.92 16.99 -17.52
CA ASP A 484 24.57 18.07 -16.58
C ASP A 484 24.27 17.53 -15.16
N LEU A 485 23.99 16.22 -15.04
CA LEU A 485 23.55 15.54 -13.80
C LEU A 485 24.73 15.06 -12.94
N VAL A 486 25.66 15.96 -12.64
CA VAL A 486 26.95 15.61 -12.00
C VAL A 486 26.83 15.17 -10.53
N GLU A 487 25.84 15.66 -9.78
CA GLU A 487 25.62 15.30 -8.38
C GLU A 487 24.60 14.17 -8.18
N LEU A 488 24.06 13.61 -9.28
CA LEU A 488 23.01 12.60 -9.21
C LEU A 488 23.55 11.29 -8.65
N ARG A 489 22.93 10.79 -7.59
CA ARG A 489 23.30 9.55 -6.89
C ARG A 489 22.29 8.43 -7.10
N LYS A 490 21.01 8.78 -7.17
CA LYS A 490 19.92 7.82 -7.39
C LYS A 490 19.10 8.20 -8.62
N LEU A 491 18.88 7.24 -9.51
CA LEU A 491 18.06 7.41 -10.69
C LEU A 491 17.03 6.27 -10.81
N TYR A 492 15.75 6.64 -10.77
CA TYR A 492 14.65 5.74 -11.11
C TYR A 492 14.18 6.10 -12.52
N TRP A 493 14.61 5.29 -13.48
CA TRP A 493 14.33 5.48 -14.89
C TRP A 493 13.07 4.73 -15.31
N ARG A 494 12.00 5.50 -15.54
CA ARG A 494 10.76 5.01 -16.14
C ARG A 494 10.46 5.86 -17.37
N CYS A 495 10.89 5.39 -18.53
CA CYS A 495 10.74 6.13 -19.78
C CYS A 495 10.86 5.18 -20.97
N ASP A 496 10.04 5.39 -21.99
CA ASP A 496 10.14 4.70 -23.29
C ASP A 496 10.88 5.56 -24.33
N THR A 497 11.72 6.50 -23.87
CA THR A 497 12.57 7.32 -24.75
C THR A 497 13.64 6.47 -25.40
N THR A 498 13.81 6.64 -26.70
CA THR A 498 14.92 6.06 -27.44
C THR A 498 16.05 7.07 -27.62
N PHE A 499 17.29 6.61 -27.54
CA PHE A 499 18.47 7.46 -27.64
C PHE A 499 19.25 7.23 -28.93
N SER A 500 19.67 8.31 -29.58
CA SER A 500 20.58 8.24 -30.73
C SER A 500 22.01 7.98 -30.25
N CYS A 501 22.59 6.86 -30.67
CA CYS A 501 23.89 6.39 -30.20
C CYS A 501 25.09 6.97 -30.99
N ASN A 502 24.88 8.04 -31.77
CA ASN A 502 25.88 8.56 -32.73
C ASN A 502 26.87 9.57 -32.11
N GLN A 503 26.68 9.96 -30.85
CA GLN A 503 27.48 10.98 -30.15
C GLN A 503 28.06 10.42 -28.86
N THR A 504 29.15 9.66 -28.97
CA THR A 504 29.68 8.85 -27.86
C THR A 504 30.74 9.57 -27.02
N ASP A 505 31.54 10.43 -27.63
CA ASP A 505 32.78 10.91 -27.00
C ASP A 505 32.54 11.85 -25.80
N THR A 506 31.36 12.47 -25.74
CA THR A 506 31.00 13.44 -24.69
C THR A 506 30.33 12.80 -23.48
N LEU A 507 29.99 11.51 -23.50
CA LEU A 507 29.23 10.84 -22.43
C LEU A 507 30.09 10.09 -21.43
N VAL A 508 31.39 9.93 -21.71
CA VAL A 508 32.29 9.07 -20.94
C VAL A 508 32.27 9.40 -19.45
N ASP A 509 32.20 10.69 -19.10
CA ASP A 509 32.21 11.18 -17.72
C ASP A 509 30.82 11.63 -17.21
N ALA A 510 29.74 11.26 -17.90
CA ALA A 510 28.37 11.50 -17.44
C ALA A 510 28.07 10.72 -16.15
N LEU A 511 27.22 11.29 -15.29
CA LEU A 511 26.73 10.66 -14.05
C LEU A 511 27.86 10.09 -13.14
N PRO A 512 28.91 10.87 -12.83
CA PRO A 512 30.08 10.35 -12.12
C PRO A 512 29.78 9.85 -10.70
N ASN A 513 28.76 10.44 -10.05
CA ASN A 513 28.34 10.14 -8.69
C ASN A 513 27.15 9.18 -8.60
N LEU A 514 26.70 8.58 -9.71
CA LEU A 514 25.55 7.67 -9.69
C LEU A 514 25.90 6.39 -8.93
N GLU A 515 25.21 6.14 -7.82
CA GLU A 515 25.40 5.01 -6.92
C GLU A 515 24.31 3.93 -7.13
N ASP A 516 23.08 4.37 -7.42
CA ASP A 516 21.88 3.54 -7.43
C ASP A 516 21.02 3.79 -8.68
N LEU A 517 20.76 2.74 -9.45
CA LEU A 517 20.03 2.79 -10.72
C LEU A 517 18.86 1.80 -10.70
N HIS A 518 17.64 2.32 -10.83
CA HIS A 518 16.42 1.53 -10.95
C HIS A 518 15.84 1.71 -12.34
N VAL A 519 15.58 0.62 -13.06
CA VAL A 519 15.04 0.65 -14.43
C VAL A 519 13.68 -0.04 -14.45
N LEU A 520 12.64 0.75 -14.75
CA LEU A 520 11.22 0.38 -14.66
C LEU A 520 10.51 0.33 -16.03
N GLY A 521 11.10 0.92 -17.07
CA GLY A 521 10.51 1.10 -18.42
C GLY A 521 10.50 -0.17 -19.30
N ARG A 522 9.64 -0.24 -20.31
CA ARG A 522 9.52 -1.40 -21.21
C ARG A 522 10.59 -1.40 -22.31
N GLU A 523 10.94 -0.22 -22.82
CA GLU A 523 11.85 -0.07 -23.96
C GLU A 523 13.21 0.52 -23.57
N CYS A 524 13.94 -0.16 -22.68
CA CYS A 524 15.19 0.38 -22.13
C CYS A 524 16.46 0.06 -22.94
N LYS A 525 16.36 -0.60 -24.11
CA LYS A 525 17.56 -1.10 -24.82
C LYS A 525 18.54 0.02 -25.20
N SER A 526 18.06 1.09 -25.84
CA SER A 526 18.93 2.21 -26.22
C SER A 526 19.47 2.97 -25.01
N PHE A 527 18.68 3.07 -23.93
CA PHE A 527 19.12 3.66 -22.67
C PHE A 527 20.27 2.88 -22.04
N LEU A 528 20.18 1.54 -21.99
CA LEU A 528 21.26 0.70 -21.47
C LEU A 528 22.50 0.72 -22.36
N THR A 529 22.33 0.84 -23.68
CA THR A 529 23.46 1.07 -24.60
C THR A 529 24.17 2.38 -24.26
N VAL A 530 23.43 3.47 -24.04
CA VAL A 530 23.97 4.77 -23.62
C VAL A 530 24.70 4.66 -22.28
N LEU A 531 24.11 4.02 -21.27
CA LEU A 531 24.75 3.83 -19.98
C LEU A 531 26.02 2.97 -20.09
N SER A 532 26.08 2.03 -21.02
CA SER A 532 27.28 1.21 -21.29
C SER A 532 28.44 2.03 -21.89
N MET A 533 28.16 3.22 -22.43
CA MET A 533 29.18 4.16 -22.95
C MET A 533 29.73 5.08 -21.86
N MET A 534 29.02 5.21 -20.74
CA MET A 534 29.44 6.04 -19.59
C MET A 534 30.38 5.26 -18.69
N ARG A 535 31.24 5.94 -17.94
CA ARG A 535 32.09 5.27 -16.94
C ARG A 535 31.29 4.80 -15.75
N LEU A 536 30.40 5.58 -15.14
CA LEU A 536 29.64 5.21 -13.93
C LEU A 536 30.53 4.61 -12.81
N THR A 537 31.57 5.35 -12.39
CA THR A 537 32.58 4.87 -11.42
C THR A 537 32.01 4.59 -10.02
N SER A 538 30.96 5.32 -9.65
CA SER A 538 30.30 5.21 -8.35
C SER A 538 29.18 4.17 -8.30
N LEU A 539 28.82 3.53 -9.43
CA LEU A 539 27.66 2.64 -9.48
C LEU A 539 27.89 1.39 -8.63
N ARG A 540 26.96 1.12 -7.71
CA ARG A 540 27.02 -0.02 -6.78
C ARG A 540 25.76 -0.87 -6.80
N ARG A 541 24.60 -0.25 -7.03
CA ARG A 541 23.30 -0.90 -6.94
C ARG A 541 22.53 -0.72 -8.23
N VAL A 542 22.00 -1.82 -8.75
CA VAL A 542 21.16 -1.80 -9.95
C VAL A 542 19.95 -2.68 -9.73
N SER A 543 18.77 -2.14 -10.03
CA SER A 543 17.50 -2.87 -9.98
C SER A 543 16.79 -2.82 -11.31
N PHE A 544 16.41 -3.99 -11.82
CA PHE A 544 15.68 -4.16 -13.06
C PHE A 544 14.32 -4.81 -12.81
N PHE A 545 13.26 -4.03 -12.97
CA PHE A 545 11.89 -4.43 -12.67
C PHE A 545 11.08 -4.85 -13.91
N ARG A 546 11.76 -5.02 -15.05
CA ARG A 546 11.20 -5.60 -16.28
C ARG A 546 12.19 -6.55 -16.92
N ASP A 547 11.73 -7.42 -17.80
CA ASP A 547 12.60 -8.25 -18.63
C ASP A 547 13.33 -7.39 -19.67
N PHE A 548 14.65 -7.51 -19.77
CA PHE A 548 15.45 -6.71 -20.71
C PHE A 548 16.73 -7.45 -21.14
N ASP A 549 17.31 -7.02 -22.26
CA ASP A 549 18.61 -7.49 -22.74
C ASP A 549 19.74 -6.68 -22.07
N GLY A 550 20.16 -7.13 -20.89
CA GLY A 550 21.13 -6.45 -20.04
C GLY A 550 22.59 -6.84 -20.24
N GLY A 551 22.87 -7.82 -21.11
CA GLY A 551 24.18 -8.47 -21.16
C GLY A 551 25.33 -7.49 -21.39
N ASN A 552 25.18 -6.56 -22.33
CA ASN A 552 26.21 -5.56 -22.63
C ASN A 552 26.46 -4.60 -21.45
N PHE A 553 25.39 -4.15 -20.79
CA PHE A 553 25.49 -3.27 -19.64
C PHE A 553 26.20 -3.96 -18.47
N LEU A 554 25.81 -5.20 -18.17
CA LEU A 554 26.43 -5.99 -17.12
C LEU A 554 27.88 -6.36 -17.47
N GLN A 555 28.22 -6.52 -18.75
CA GLN A 555 29.61 -6.74 -19.18
C GLN A 555 30.51 -5.55 -18.89
N VAL A 556 30.01 -4.32 -19.07
CA VAL A 556 30.79 -3.10 -18.83
C VAL A 556 30.85 -2.77 -17.33
N HIS A 557 29.71 -2.88 -16.63
CA HIS A 557 29.56 -2.33 -15.28
C HIS A 557 29.44 -3.37 -14.16
N GLY A 558 29.16 -4.63 -14.49
CA GLY A 558 28.84 -5.67 -13.50
C GLY A 558 29.93 -5.89 -12.46
N SER A 559 31.21 -5.75 -12.84
CA SER A 559 32.35 -5.83 -11.92
C SER A 559 32.35 -4.77 -10.81
N ARG A 560 31.53 -3.73 -10.89
CA ARG A 560 31.44 -2.66 -9.87
C ARG A 560 30.24 -2.81 -8.96
N LEU A 561 29.30 -3.67 -9.32
CA LEU A 561 28.05 -3.84 -8.60
C LEU A 561 28.28 -4.65 -7.33
N SER A 562 27.79 -4.11 -6.21
CA SER A 562 27.70 -4.82 -4.94
C SER A 562 26.30 -5.38 -4.71
N GLU A 563 25.26 -4.76 -5.30
CA GLU A 563 23.88 -5.25 -5.20
C GLU A 563 23.22 -5.24 -6.58
N LEU A 564 22.52 -6.34 -6.90
CA LEU A 564 21.82 -6.51 -8.17
C LEU A 564 20.45 -7.10 -7.89
N GLU A 565 19.41 -6.38 -8.28
CA GLU A 565 18.04 -6.89 -8.33
C GLU A 565 17.64 -7.07 -9.80
N ILE A 566 17.27 -8.29 -10.19
CA ILE A 566 17.00 -8.62 -11.58
C ILE A 566 15.91 -9.69 -11.69
N THR A 567 15.26 -9.74 -12.83
CA THR A 567 14.19 -10.69 -13.08
C THR A 567 14.77 -12.08 -13.35
N ILE A 568 14.07 -13.13 -12.89
CA ILE A 568 14.46 -14.51 -13.19
C ILE A 568 14.51 -14.74 -14.72
N ASN A 569 13.62 -14.12 -15.48
CA ASN A 569 13.58 -14.28 -16.93
C ASN A 569 14.77 -13.57 -17.61
N THR A 570 15.20 -12.42 -17.10
CA THR A 570 16.40 -11.75 -17.60
C THR A 570 17.64 -12.62 -17.38
N VAL A 571 17.78 -13.22 -16.20
CA VAL A 571 18.88 -14.14 -15.90
C VAL A 571 18.93 -15.30 -16.91
N ARG A 572 17.78 -15.85 -17.31
CA ARG A 572 17.71 -16.89 -18.36
C ARG A 572 18.15 -16.44 -19.74
N THR A 573 18.05 -15.14 -20.03
CA THR A 573 18.46 -14.58 -21.34
C THR A 573 19.95 -14.23 -21.40
N LEU A 574 20.66 -14.25 -20.27
CA LEU A 574 22.10 -13.99 -20.24
C LEU A 574 22.86 -15.13 -20.92
N ARG A 575 23.94 -14.78 -21.62
CA ARG A 575 24.78 -15.75 -22.34
C ARG A 575 25.59 -16.64 -21.39
N THR A 576 25.92 -16.10 -20.22
CA THR A 576 26.64 -16.78 -19.15
C THR A 576 25.99 -16.50 -17.80
N GLY A 577 26.51 -17.10 -16.73
CA GLY A 577 25.98 -16.90 -15.38
C GLY A 577 26.02 -15.43 -14.95
N VAL A 578 24.97 -14.95 -14.26
CA VAL A 578 24.89 -13.54 -13.80
C VAL A 578 26.09 -13.13 -12.93
N LEU A 579 26.64 -14.06 -12.17
CA LEU A 579 27.80 -13.84 -11.32
C LEU A 579 29.12 -13.77 -12.10
N GLU A 580 29.17 -14.23 -13.36
CA GLU A 580 30.35 -14.00 -14.23
C GLU A 580 30.42 -12.53 -14.67
N TYR A 581 29.27 -11.91 -14.90
CA TYR A 581 29.21 -10.48 -15.17
C TYR A 581 29.50 -9.64 -13.93
N CYS A 582 29.08 -10.13 -12.75
CA CYS A 582 29.15 -9.39 -11.49
C CYS A 582 29.99 -10.11 -10.43
N PRO A 583 31.32 -10.23 -10.60
CA PRO A 583 32.18 -10.98 -9.68
C PRO A 583 32.27 -10.37 -8.27
N ASN A 584 31.99 -9.07 -8.12
CA ASN A 584 32.07 -8.36 -6.85
C ASN A 584 30.73 -8.21 -6.11
N LEU A 585 29.72 -8.98 -6.54
CA LEU A 585 28.38 -8.89 -6.00
C LEU A 585 28.33 -9.42 -4.55
N ILE A 586 27.71 -8.64 -3.66
CA ILE A 586 27.49 -8.98 -2.23
C ILE A 586 26.08 -9.52 -2.02
N SER A 587 25.09 -8.92 -2.70
CA SER A 587 23.67 -9.29 -2.63
C SER A 587 23.05 -9.44 -4.01
N LEU A 588 22.40 -10.58 -4.26
CA LEU A 588 21.65 -10.84 -5.49
C LEU A 588 20.17 -11.02 -5.16
N THR A 589 19.29 -10.21 -5.75
CA THR A 589 17.85 -10.34 -5.62
C THR A 589 17.25 -10.78 -6.96
N LEU A 590 16.51 -11.88 -6.96
CA LEU A 590 15.85 -12.45 -8.12
C LEU A 590 14.34 -12.29 -7.99
N CYS A 591 13.74 -11.54 -8.92
CA CYS A 591 12.31 -11.20 -8.88
C CYS A 591 11.51 -11.96 -9.93
N ASP A 592 10.30 -12.40 -9.58
CA ASP A 592 9.30 -12.91 -10.53
C ASP A 592 8.29 -11.81 -10.87
N GLN A 593 8.11 -11.52 -12.16
CA GLN A 593 7.36 -10.35 -12.63
C GLN A 593 6.07 -10.68 -13.37
N ARG A 594 5.82 -11.94 -13.72
CA ARG A 594 4.63 -12.24 -14.52
C ARG A 594 3.42 -12.37 -13.61
N ASN A 595 2.49 -11.43 -13.79
CA ASN A 595 1.31 -11.34 -12.95
C ASN A 595 0.39 -12.57 -13.04
N PHE A 596 0.42 -13.42 -14.09
CA PHE A 596 -0.63 -14.46 -14.22
C PHE A 596 -0.28 -15.77 -14.97
N THR A 597 0.92 -16.00 -15.54
CA THR A 597 1.08 -17.12 -16.50
C THR A 597 2.39 -17.93 -16.50
N ILE A 598 3.47 -17.52 -15.84
CA ILE A 598 4.62 -18.46 -15.70
C ILE A 598 4.35 -19.33 -14.49
N ASN A 599 4.51 -20.64 -14.69
CA ASN A 599 4.46 -21.70 -13.69
C ASN A 599 5.54 -21.60 -12.58
N GLY A 600 5.92 -20.39 -12.14
CA GLY A 600 6.84 -20.12 -11.04
C GLY A 600 8.12 -20.94 -11.11
N GLN A 601 8.67 -21.21 -12.30
CA GLN A 601 9.82 -22.11 -12.42
C GLN A 601 11.10 -21.42 -11.93
N PRO A 602 11.99 -22.13 -11.20
CA PRO A 602 13.30 -21.59 -10.83
C PRO A 602 14.17 -21.33 -12.07
N PRO A 603 15.15 -20.41 -12.00
CA PRO A 603 16.18 -20.29 -13.02
C PRO A 603 17.04 -21.56 -13.09
N ASP A 604 17.73 -21.79 -14.20
CA ASP A 604 18.73 -22.85 -14.27
C ASP A 604 19.94 -22.47 -13.41
N THR A 605 20.51 -23.40 -12.66
CA THR A 605 21.65 -23.08 -11.78
C THR A 605 22.85 -22.53 -12.55
N ASN A 606 23.08 -23.00 -13.77
CA ASN A 606 24.12 -22.51 -14.68
C ASN A 606 23.93 -21.04 -15.12
N THR A 607 22.72 -20.50 -15.00
CA THR A 607 22.45 -19.08 -15.30
C THR A 607 22.73 -18.16 -14.11
N ILE A 608 22.86 -18.74 -12.91
CA ILE A 608 23.26 -17.99 -11.71
C ILE A 608 24.77 -18.13 -11.49
N PHE A 609 25.26 -19.37 -11.42
CA PHE A 609 26.62 -19.64 -10.98
C PHE A 609 27.67 -19.28 -12.02
N PRO A 610 28.80 -18.72 -11.58
CA PRO A 610 29.95 -18.45 -12.43
C PRO A 610 30.82 -19.69 -12.63
N ARG A 611 31.71 -19.66 -13.62
CA ARG A 611 32.82 -20.62 -13.72
C ARG A 611 33.89 -20.47 -12.63
N GLU A 612 34.08 -19.25 -12.12
CA GLU A 612 35.07 -18.93 -11.08
C GLU A 612 34.38 -18.56 -9.77
N PRO A 613 34.91 -18.91 -8.58
CA PRO A 613 34.22 -18.65 -7.32
C PRO A 613 33.87 -17.18 -7.07
N ALA A 614 32.58 -16.88 -6.89
CA ALA A 614 32.07 -15.57 -6.48
C ALA A 614 32.24 -15.38 -4.97
N ALA A 615 33.48 -15.07 -4.55
CA ALA A 615 33.87 -15.00 -3.15
C ALA A 615 33.22 -13.86 -2.35
N LEU A 616 32.62 -12.84 -2.99
CA LEU A 616 32.01 -11.72 -2.27
C LEU A 616 30.51 -11.88 -2.01
N LEU A 617 29.85 -12.86 -2.65
CA LEU A 617 28.41 -13.05 -2.51
C LEU A 617 28.08 -13.60 -1.13
N THR A 618 27.30 -12.83 -0.37
CA THR A 618 26.89 -13.19 1.01
C THR A 618 25.40 -13.46 1.15
N GLU A 619 24.58 -12.92 0.24
CA GLU A 619 23.13 -13.01 0.30
C GLU A 619 22.50 -13.22 -1.08
N VAL A 620 21.53 -14.13 -1.15
CA VAL A 620 20.63 -14.28 -2.31
C VAL A 620 19.18 -14.18 -1.85
N ARG A 621 18.39 -13.34 -2.50
CA ARG A 621 16.95 -13.18 -2.21
C ARG A 621 16.13 -13.59 -3.42
N PHE A 622 15.03 -14.29 -3.18
CA PHE A 622 14.03 -14.64 -4.18
C PHE A 622 12.73 -13.92 -3.85
N LEU A 623 12.46 -12.82 -4.54
CA LEU A 623 11.19 -12.09 -4.48
C LEU A 623 10.21 -12.75 -5.45
N LEU A 624 9.68 -13.87 -5.01
CA LEU A 624 8.61 -14.56 -5.72
C LEU A 624 7.32 -13.78 -5.44
N ARG A 625 6.36 -13.74 -6.37
CA ARG A 625 5.07 -13.00 -6.21
C ARG A 625 3.86 -13.90 -6.02
N HIS A 626 3.94 -15.12 -6.54
CA HIS A 626 2.88 -16.10 -6.41
C HIS A 626 3.26 -17.18 -5.42
N TYR A 627 2.27 -17.65 -4.68
CA TYR A 627 2.41 -18.89 -3.93
C TYR A 627 2.92 -19.96 -4.89
N LEU A 628 4.00 -20.66 -4.51
CA LEU A 628 4.51 -21.82 -5.24
C LEU A 628 3.54 -23.00 -5.05
N GLY A 629 2.30 -22.80 -5.49
CA GLY A 629 1.21 -23.75 -5.36
C GLY A 629 1.34 -24.83 -6.41
N GLY A 630 1.30 -26.08 -5.96
CA GLY A 630 1.46 -27.26 -6.81
C GLY A 630 2.70 -28.04 -6.43
N LYS A 631 2.52 -29.34 -6.18
CA LYS A 631 3.62 -30.26 -5.84
C LYS A 631 4.73 -30.21 -6.89
N ASP A 632 4.39 -30.04 -8.17
CA ASP A 632 5.35 -30.03 -9.27
C ASP A 632 6.25 -28.79 -9.25
N VAL A 633 5.69 -27.61 -8.96
CA VAL A 633 6.44 -26.35 -8.88
C VAL A 633 7.38 -26.38 -7.67
N LEU A 634 6.87 -26.83 -6.51
CA LEU A 634 7.70 -27.00 -5.31
C LEU A 634 8.81 -28.01 -5.51
N SER A 635 8.54 -29.12 -6.21
CA SER A 635 9.56 -30.14 -6.50
C SER A 635 10.67 -29.58 -7.40
N LYS A 636 10.33 -28.72 -8.36
CA LYS A 636 11.32 -28.03 -9.20
C LYS A 636 12.20 -27.08 -8.39
N TRP A 637 11.62 -26.29 -7.47
CA TRP A 637 12.38 -25.44 -6.57
C TRP A 637 13.25 -26.23 -5.59
N GLU A 638 12.73 -27.32 -5.05
CA GLU A 638 13.49 -28.25 -4.21
C GLU A 638 14.70 -28.79 -4.98
N GLN A 639 14.49 -29.30 -6.20
CA GLN A 639 15.57 -29.78 -7.06
C GLN A 639 16.58 -28.68 -7.40
N PHE A 640 16.11 -27.47 -7.71
CA PHE A 640 16.96 -26.31 -7.96
C PHE A 640 17.87 -26.03 -6.75
N PHE A 641 17.33 -25.92 -5.55
CA PHE A 641 18.14 -25.64 -4.36
C PHE A 641 19.04 -26.80 -3.94
N MET A 642 18.64 -28.05 -4.21
CA MET A 642 19.52 -29.20 -4.02
C MET A 642 20.71 -29.17 -4.99
N THR A 643 20.48 -28.76 -6.23
CA THR A 643 21.57 -28.55 -7.22
C THR A 643 22.43 -27.35 -6.81
N PHE A 644 21.79 -26.29 -6.31
CA PHE A 644 22.47 -25.11 -5.78
C PHE A 644 23.42 -25.47 -4.63
N SER A 645 23.00 -26.33 -3.69
CA SER A 645 23.86 -26.70 -2.54
C SER A 645 25.10 -27.51 -2.97
N GLN A 646 25.00 -28.32 -4.03
CA GLN A 646 26.15 -29.03 -4.63
C GLN A 646 27.17 -28.06 -5.25
N GLN A 647 26.72 -26.88 -5.70
CA GLN A 647 27.55 -25.84 -6.31
C GLN A 647 28.00 -24.77 -5.30
N SER A 648 27.81 -24.99 -4.00
CA SER A 648 28.18 -24.03 -2.93
C SER A 648 29.67 -23.63 -2.92
N HIS A 649 30.56 -24.49 -3.42
CA HIS A 649 31.98 -24.18 -3.57
C HIS A 649 32.26 -22.99 -4.52
N LEU A 650 31.32 -22.67 -5.43
CA LEU A 650 31.39 -21.51 -6.32
C LEU A 650 30.94 -20.21 -5.63
N VAL A 651 30.37 -20.29 -4.43
CA VAL A 651 29.90 -19.15 -3.62
C VAL A 651 30.31 -19.33 -2.17
N PRO A 652 31.63 -19.45 -1.89
CA PRO A 652 32.13 -19.96 -0.60
C PRO A 652 31.78 -19.08 0.61
N ASN A 653 31.41 -17.81 0.40
CA ASN A 653 31.03 -16.87 1.45
C ASN A 653 29.52 -16.62 1.54
N LEU A 654 28.70 -17.35 0.78
CA LEU A 654 27.25 -17.22 0.84
C LEU A 654 26.75 -17.65 2.22
N ARG A 655 26.06 -16.74 2.91
CA ARG A 655 25.59 -16.97 4.30
C ARG A 655 24.10 -17.14 4.38
N SER A 656 23.34 -16.49 3.50
CA SER A 656 21.89 -16.52 3.58
C SER A 656 21.17 -16.53 2.24
N ILE A 657 20.10 -17.32 2.20
CA ILE A 657 19.12 -17.35 1.11
C ILE A 657 17.76 -16.99 1.70
N GLN A 658 17.09 -15.96 1.16
CA GLN A 658 15.73 -15.58 1.57
C GLN A 658 14.73 -15.83 0.45
N SER A 659 13.50 -16.26 0.78
CA SER A 659 12.39 -16.30 -0.18
C SER A 659 11.08 -15.78 0.45
N THR A 660 10.31 -15.01 -0.32
CA THR A 660 9.10 -14.30 0.12
C THR A 660 7.82 -15.15 0.19
N HIS A 661 7.83 -16.43 -0.20
CA HIS A 661 6.58 -17.23 -0.33
C HIS A 661 6.47 -18.49 0.52
N PHE A 662 7.21 -18.57 1.60
CA PHE A 662 6.98 -19.62 2.57
C PHE A 662 7.19 -19.11 3.99
N VAL A 663 6.64 -19.87 4.94
CA VAL A 663 6.85 -19.71 6.39
C VAL A 663 7.32 -21.06 6.91
N TRP A 664 8.22 -21.07 7.90
CA TRP A 664 8.67 -22.34 8.47
C TRP A 664 7.52 -23.13 9.11
N PRO A 665 7.39 -24.44 8.81
CA PRO A 665 6.42 -25.29 9.50
C PRO A 665 6.72 -25.36 11.00
N THR A 666 5.67 -25.44 11.81
CA THR A 666 5.82 -25.38 13.27
C THR A 666 5.63 -26.73 13.96
N SER A 667 4.92 -27.67 13.32
CA SER A 667 4.68 -29.02 13.82
C SER A 667 5.63 -30.06 13.21
N GLU A 668 5.94 -31.12 13.96
CA GLU A 668 6.81 -32.22 13.51
C GLU A 668 6.30 -32.90 12.23
N HIS A 669 4.98 -33.03 12.09
CA HIS A 669 4.33 -33.60 10.92
C HIS A 669 4.49 -32.72 9.66
N GLU A 670 4.34 -31.40 9.80
CA GLU A 670 4.55 -30.48 8.67
C GLU A 670 6.04 -30.38 8.32
N ILE A 671 6.92 -30.41 9.32
CA ILE A 671 8.37 -30.42 9.14
C ILE A 671 8.79 -31.63 8.31
N SER A 672 8.32 -32.85 8.63
CA SER A 672 8.70 -34.07 7.89
C SER A 672 8.19 -34.09 6.44
N LYS A 673 7.10 -33.38 6.14
CA LYS A 673 6.51 -33.28 4.80
C LYS A 673 7.08 -32.12 3.97
N SER A 674 7.67 -31.11 4.61
CA SER A 674 8.08 -29.88 3.94
C SER A 674 9.35 -30.07 3.10
N GLY A 675 9.25 -29.83 1.78
CA GLY A 675 10.42 -29.76 0.90
C GLY A 675 11.38 -28.64 1.28
N TRP A 676 10.85 -27.50 1.77
CA TRP A 676 11.67 -26.39 2.23
C TRP A 676 12.55 -26.71 3.44
N VAL A 677 12.09 -27.60 4.33
CA VAL A 677 12.92 -28.07 5.45
C VAL A 677 14.10 -28.88 4.93
N ARG A 678 13.87 -29.82 4.00
CA ARG A 678 14.94 -30.62 3.39
C ARG A 678 15.96 -29.74 2.67
N VAL A 679 15.48 -28.75 1.92
CA VAL A 679 16.32 -27.74 1.28
C VAL A 679 17.14 -26.96 2.31
N ALA A 680 16.50 -26.47 3.37
CA ALA A 680 17.18 -25.69 4.42
C ALA A 680 18.23 -26.50 5.17
N GLU A 681 17.98 -27.79 5.44
CA GLU A 681 18.95 -28.70 6.06
C GLU A 681 20.13 -28.98 5.13
N SER A 682 19.87 -29.20 3.83
CA SER A 682 20.91 -29.36 2.80
C SER A 682 21.81 -28.13 2.67
N LEU A 683 21.21 -26.93 2.66
CA LEU A 683 21.93 -25.65 2.65
C LEU A 683 22.71 -25.42 3.96
N LEU A 684 22.11 -25.75 5.11
CA LEU A 684 22.75 -25.59 6.41
C LEU A 684 23.99 -26.48 6.55
N ALA A 685 24.00 -27.66 5.94
CA ALA A 685 25.19 -28.52 5.88
C ALA A 685 26.37 -27.86 5.14
N GLN A 686 26.09 -26.88 4.27
CA GLN A 686 27.07 -26.03 3.58
C GLN A 686 27.29 -24.68 4.30
N ASN A 687 26.82 -24.53 5.54
CA ASN A 687 26.82 -23.27 6.31
C ASN A 687 25.97 -22.13 5.71
N ILE A 688 25.01 -22.45 4.82
CA ILE A 688 24.09 -21.47 4.22
C ILE A 688 22.75 -21.50 4.97
N CYS A 689 22.34 -20.36 5.55
CA CYS A 689 21.06 -20.25 6.25
C CYS A 689 19.92 -19.91 5.29
N MET A 690 18.87 -20.72 5.28
CA MET A 690 17.63 -20.34 4.60
C MET A 690 16.73 -19.50 5.51
N MET A 691 16.11 -18.45 4.97
CA MET A 691 15.21 -17.51 5.63
C MET A 691 13.84 -17.48 4.95
N ASP A 692 12.79 -17.38 5.76
CA ASP A 692 11.41 -17.27 5.29
C ASP A 692 11.01 -15.82 4.95
N GLU A 693 9.74 -15.59 4.60
CA GLU A 693 9.24 -14.25 4.22
C GLU A 693 9.42 -13.19 5.33
N THR A 694 9.48 -13.63 6.58
CA THR A 694 9.65 -12.75 7.76
C THR A 694 11.13 -12.52 8.13
N GLY A 695 12.06 -13.08 7.35
CA GLY A 695 13.49 -13.06 7.66
C GLY A 695 13.89 -14.05 8.77
N LYS A 696 12.99 -14.95 9.17
CA LYS A 696 13.30 -15.94 10.21
C LYS A 696 14.14 -17.06 9.61
N LYS A 697 15.26 -17.39 10.26
CA LYS A 697 16.17 -18.50 9.87
C LYS A 697 15.60 -19.86 10.25
N TRP A 698 15.76 -20.87 9.39
CA TRP A 698 15.58 -22.26 9.81
C TRP A 698 16.57 -22.62 10.91
N ARG A 699 16.10 -23.31 11.94
CA ARG A 699 16.94 -23.89 12.99
C ARG A 699 16.65 -25.38 13.02
N ALA A 700 17.67 -26.18 12.74
CA ALA A 700 17.59 -27.62 12.90
C ALA A 700 17.11 -27.92 14.32
N ARG A 701 15.95 -28.58 14.44
CA ARG A 701 15.51 -29.07 15.74
C ARG A 701 16.41 -30.24 16.07
N LEU A 702 16.95 -30.27 17.30
CA LEU A 702 17.85 -31.30 17.80
C LEU A 702 17.39 -32.66 17.28
N GLY A 703 18.12 -33.20 16.30
CA GLY A 703 17.87 -34.55 15.81
C GLY A 703 17.84 -35.47 17.01
N ARG A 704 16.99 -36.51 16.97
CA ARG A 704 17.06 -37.60 17.96
C ARG A 704 18.54 -37.93 18.13
N ARG A 705 19.12 -37.61 19.29
CA ARG A 705 20.44 -38.11 19.67
C ARG A 705 20.34 -39.60 19.39
N THR A 706 21.06 -40.08 18.37
CA THR A 706 21.22 -41.49 18.09
C THR A 706 21.74 -42.08 19.39
N ARG A 707 20.85 -42.77 20.10
CA ARG A 707 21.16 -43.45 21.35
C ARG A 707 21.89 -44.74 21.02
#